data_AF-A0A631QT61-F1
#
_entry.id   AF-A0A631QT61-F1
#
_cell.length_a   1.000
_cell.length_b   1.000
_cell.length_c   1.000
_cell.angle_alpha   90.00
_cell.angle_beta   90.00
_cell.angle_gamma   90.00
#
_symmetry.space_group_name_H-M   'P 1'
#
loop_
_entity.id
_entity.type
_entity.pdbx_description
1 polymer ?
#
loop_
_entity_poly.entity_id
_entity_poly.type
_entity_poly.pdbx_seq_one_letter_code
_entity_poly.pdbx_strand_id
1 'polypeptide(L)'
;MNTSLHPGDISRFITGRIIGSLAAGQVPWHGTVPGLPEHALTGEPFTGVNVLLLWQAMQQRSLHSGRWLTGDDLRQLGGQVRSGEKPVTLVRYRPTLSLFKVINPEQCDGLPETLQPGWPLPPPQQPSLSVVRDLLRSSGIPVIHRDNILPVYRALHDRIELPPAAAYAGEETYWQDMLNLLVQATGHPQRLHRFGLTVDGRTDEVQEALVAELGAAFLTASLGLPGRQPSRHDVAPWVSFLHDDPWRLFRAAEAARKAMVWLSARRPAMTMVEMWQKMATLILETHYGFPLDDTTLGCRSVVERHLECGITPLMAINALARIYQWERCDQPQRSLFLNDVGADSEILTLSEMCPGLLTCYRVPASTGVPEEAERADSFPLLTAPVASEGEGAANDDGPDDPDDNVVALPWAARRGKTNPHVQRFVSLFNQTAPDANRWQVFSDFVHMAACSLYNAIHRDEAYEADYMQRVARYSAEDAHNMSRLLAEVIQGLEFCPTDFLGQIFMNLELGNARHGQYFTPYNVCYTMSRMTLSDRLSVLTSGERDFITVSDPACGAGGMIVAMAEAMLEAGFNPQKQMMVYCVDIDPVAAMMCYIQLSLMGIPAIVATGNSLTVAIKREMATPMFVLGHWHHRWQAERSRQAA
;
A
#
# COMPACT_ATOMS: atom_id res chain seq x y z
N MET A 1 -2.84 42.53 7.11
CA MET A 1 -3.16 41.96 5.78
C MET A 1 -2.28 40.72 5.60
N ASN A 2 -2.74 39.55 6.04
CA ASN A 2 -2.04 38.28 5.82
C ASN A 2 -2.63 37.67 4.54
N THR A 3 -2.05 37.99 3.39
CA THR A 3 -2.30 37.20 2.17
C THR A 3 -1.74 35.81 2.42
N SER A 4 -2.61 34.81 2.53
CA SER A 4 -2.24 33.40 2.57
C SER A 4 -1.39 33.09 1.33
N LEU A 5 -0.13 32.72 1.52
CA LEU A 5 0.75 32.32 0.41
C LEU A 5 0.14 31.11 -0.29
N HIS A 6 0.10 31.13 -1.62
CA HIS A 6 -0.39 29.99 -2.39
C HIS A 6 0.60 28.81 -2.24
N PRO A 7 0.15 27.55 -2.20
CA PRO A 7 1.04 26.39 -2.03
C PRO A 7 2.19 26.34 -3.04
N GLY A 8 1.95 26.76 -4.29
CA GLY A 8 2.98 26.86 -5.32
C GLY A 8 4.09 27.89 -5.04
N ASP A 9 3.79 28.94 -4.29
CA ASP A 9 4.81 29.94 -3.91
C ASP A 9 5.65 29.43 -2.73
N ILE A 10 5.02 28.71 -1.81
CA ILE A 10 5.73 28.02 -0.73
C ILE A 10 6.69 26.97 -1.30
N SER A 11 6.23 26.13 -2.23
CA SER A 11 7.10 25.11 -2.83
C SER A 11 8.28 25.74 -3.57
N ARG A 12 8.05 26.80 -4.37
CA ARG A 12 9.12 27.53 -5.06
C ARG A 12 10.10 28.19 -4.09
N PHE A 13 9.61 28.79 -3.00
CA PHE A 13 10.46 29.39 -1.97
C PHE A 13 11.36 28.35 -1.29
N ILE A 14 10.79 27.21 -0.88
CA ILE A 14 11.52 26.13 -0.21
C ILE A 14 12.52 25.45 -1.17
N THR A 15 12.07 25.08 -2.36
CA THR A 15 12.93 24.41 -3.35
C THR A 15 14.03 25.34 -3.86
N GLY A 16 13.74 26.62 -4.09
CA GLY A 16 14.73 27.62 -4.46
C GLY A 16 15.84 27.80 -3.41
N ARG A 17 15.48 27.70 -2.12
CA ARG A 17 16.46 27.74 -1.01
C ARG A 17 17.40 26.53 -1.03
N ILE A 18 16.90 25.34 -1.35
CA ILE A 18 17.72 24.14 -1.48
C ILE A 18 18.59 24.20 -2.74
N ILE A 19 18.03 24.61 -3.88
CA ILE A 19 18.78 24.83 -5.12
C ILE A 19 19.95 25.80 -4.89
N GLY A 20 19.72 26.91 -4.19
CA GLY A 20 20.77 27.88 -3.86
C GLY A 20 21.92 27.27 -3.04
N SER A 21 21.62 26.39 -2.09
CA SER A 21 22.66 25.65 -1.35
C SER A 21 23.41 24.66 -2.23
N LEU A 22 22.70 23.89 -3.06
CA LEU A 22 23.33 22.96 -4.00
C LEU A 22 24.27 23.68 -4.96
N ALA A 23 23.85 24.82 -5.52
CA ALA A 23 24.67 25.66 -6.40
C ALA A 23 25.91 26.23 -5.70
N ALA A 24 25.85 26.44 -4.37
CA ALA A 24 26.99 26.84 -3.55
C ALA A 24 27.89 25.66 -3.12
N GLY A 25 27.62 24.44 -3.60
CA GLY A 25 28.35 23.22 -3.23
C GLY A 25 28.01 22.70 -1.82
N GLN A 26 26.92 23.20 -1.22
CA GLN A 26 26.44 22.76 0.10
C GLN A 26 25.27 21.81 -0.10
N VAL A 27 25.48 20.52 0.15
CA VAL A 27 24.43 19.49 0.08
C VAL A 27 23.89 19.24 1.50
N PRO A 28 22.64 19.66 1.81
CA PRO A 28 22.13 19.63 3.19
C PRO A 28 22.07 18.25 3.83
N TRP A 29 22.01 17.18 3.05
CA TRP A 29 21.96 15.80 3.53
C TRP A 29 23.33 15.10 3.57
N HIS A 30 24.43 15.83 3.35
CA HIS A 30 25.81 15.34 3.60
C HIS A 30 26.36 15.89 4.90
N GLY A 31 27.28 15.18 5.54
CA GLY A 31 27.93 15.62 6.78
C GLY A 31 26.94 15.90 7.93
N THR A 32 25.82 15.16 7.97
CA THR A 32 24.76 15.36 8.95
C THR A 32 25.19 14.83 10.33
N VAL A 33 24.73 15.54 11.37
CA VAL A 33 24.87 15.08 12.76
C VAL A 33 24.06 13.78 12.93
N PRO A 34 24.54 12.79 13.71
CA PRO A 34 23.75 11.59 14.02
C PRO A 34 22.38 11.94 14.61
N GLY A 35 21.35 11.21 14.17
CA GLY A 35 19.95 11.45 14.57
C GLY A 35 19.18 12.32 13.57
N LEU A 36 17.89 12.02 13.40
CA LEU A 36 16.98 12.91 12.69
C LEU A 36 16.71 14.15 13.55
N PRO A 37 16.55 15.35 12.95
CA PRO A 37 16.10 16.51 13.69
C PRO A 37 14.77 16.24 14.37
N GLU A 38 14.62 16.64 15.63
CA GLU A 38 13.46 16.31 16.45
C GLU A 38 12.89 17.54 17.17
N HIS A 39 11.61 17.48 17.50
CA HIS A 39 10.97 18.46 18.35
C HIS A 39 11.48 18.30 19.78
N ALA A 40 12.07 19.37 20.33
CA ALA A 40 12.86 19.28 21.55
C ALA A 40 12.04 18.84 22.77
N LEU A 41 10.73 19.07 22.80
CA LEU A 41 9.88 18.70 23.94
C LEU A 41 9.25 17.30 23.82
N THR A 42 8.89 16.88 22.61
CA THR A 42 8.16 15.62 22.38
C THR A 42 9.08 14.48 21.96
N GLY A 43 10.28 14.79 21.46
CA GLY A 43 11.19 13.81 20.86
C GLY A 43 10.72 13.29 19.50
N GLU A 44 9.64 13.86 18.94
CA GLU A 44 9.13 13.45 17.64
C GLU A 44 10.05 13.95 16.52
N PRO A 45 10.50 13.07 15.61
CA PRO A 45 11.35 13.47 14.49
C PRO A 45 10.55 14.30 13.48
N PHE A 46 11.18 15.36 12.95
CA PHE A 46 10.67 16.04 11.78
C PHE A 46 10.74 15.14 10.54
N THR A 47 9.88 15.40 9.56
CA THR A 47 9.71 14.54 8.39
C THR A 47 9.87 15.27 7.06
N GLY A 48 10.21 14.52 6.02
CA GLY A 48 10.25 14.99 4.63
C GLY A 48 11.18 16.19 4.43
N VAL A 49 10.70 17.22 3.72
CA VAL A 49 11.50 18.41 3.38
C VAL A 49 12.00 19.18 4.59
N ASN A 50 11.30 19.08 5.75
CA ASN A 50 11.69 19.82 6.95
C ASN A 50 13.03 19.32 7.51
N VAL A 51 13.34 18.03 7.37
CA VAL A 51 14.64 17.48 7.75
C VAL A 51 15.76 18.17 6.97
N LEU A 52 15.58 18.37 5.66
CA LEU A 52 16.57 19.01 4.80
C LEU A 52 16.79 20.48 5.16
N LEU A 53 15.71 21.19 5.48
CA LEU A 53 15.76 22.61 5.89
C LEU A 53 16.47 22.79 7.22
N LEU A 54 16.30 21.85 8.15
CA LEU A 54 16.94 21.87 9.46
C LEU A 54 18.41 21.52 9.33
N TRP A 55 18.78 20.47 8.59
CA TRP A 55 20.19 20.15 8.33
C TRP A 55 20.93 21.28 7.61
N GLN A 56 20.30 21.92 6.62
CA GLN A 56 20.86 23.12 5.98
C GLN A 56 21.14 24.22 7.01
N ALA A 57 20.20 24.47 7.93
CA ALA A 57 20.37 25.48 8.97
C ALA A 57 21.47 25.10 9.98
N MET A 58 21.58 23.82 10.34
CA MET A 58 22.64 23.32 11.22
C MET A 58 24.02 23.51 10.60
N GLN A 59 24.18 23.16 9.32
CA GLN A 59 25.44 23.35 8.60
C GLN A 59 25.81 24.83 8.48
N GLN A 60 24.87 25.70 8.09
CA GLN A 60 25.12 27.13 7.88
C GLN A 60 25.46 27.89 9.16
N ARG A 61 25.00 27.40 10.31
CA ARG A 61 25.15 28.07 11.61
C ARG A 61 26.03 27.29 12.59
N SER A 62 26.63 26.19 12.13
CA SER A 62 27.46 25.30 12.95
C SER A 62 26.76 24.84 14.25
N LEU A 63 25.49 24.46 14.14
CA LEU A 63 24.69 23.93 15.26
C LEU A 63 24.94 22.43 15.42
N HIS A 64 25.03 21.96 16.67
CA HIS A 64 25.39 20.58 16.99
C HIS A 64 24.19 19.75 17.45
N SER A 65 23.15 20.40 17.98
CA SER A 65 21.93 19.79 18.47
C SER A 65 20.90 19.64 17.36
N GLY A 66 20.39 18.42 17.18
CA GLY A 66 19.26 18.14 16.29
C GLY A 66 17.89 18.56 16.85
N ARG A 67 17.84 19.18 18.04
CA ARG A 67 16.58 19.53 18.73
C ARG A 67 16.09 20.90 18.33
N TRP A 68 14.78 21.06 18.17
CA TRP A 68 14.16 22.33 17.75
C TRP A 68 12.91 22.66 18.55
N LEU A 69 12.74 23.94 18.84
CA LEU A 69 11.59 24.50 19.57
C LEU A 69 10.75 25.38 18.64
N THR A 70 9.43 25.36 18.81
CA THR A 70 8.57 26.39 18.24
C THR A 70 8.66 27.69 19.04
N GLY A 71 8.15 28.79 18.47
CA GLY A 71 8.06 30.06 19.19
C GLY A 71 7.13 30.02 20.40
N ASP A 72 6.18 29.08 20.43
CA ASP A 72 5.26 28.90 21.57
C ASP A 72 5.98 28.16 22.70
N ASP A 73 6.73 27.10 22.38
CA ASP A 73 7.54 26.36 23.34
C ASP A 73 8.57 27.28 24.01
N LEU A 74 9.27 28.08 23.22
CA LEU A 74 10.26 29.01 23.75
C LEU A 74 9.64 29.99 24.77
N ARG A 75 8.45 30.51 24.47
CA ARG A 75 7.71 31.40 25.38
C ARG A 75 7.25 30.68 26.64
N GLN A 76 6.76 29.45 26.51
CA GLN A 76 6.32 28.64 27.65
C GLN A 76 7.46 28.30 28.60
N LEU A 77 8.66 28.06 28.06
CA LEU A 77 9.87 27.76 28.81
C LEU A 77 10.54 29.01 29.41
N GLY A 78 10.04 30.21 29.11
CA GLY A 78 10.63 31.47 29.56
C GLY A 78 11.95 31.83 28.85
N GLY A 79 12.30 31.13 27.77
CA GLY A 79 13.52 31.36 27.01
C GLY A 79 13.41 32.56 26.06
N GLN A 80 14.56 33.08 25.64
CA GLN A 80 14.66 34.20 24.69
C GLN A 80 15.66 33.88 23.60
N VAL A 81 15.39 34.32 22.37
CA VAL A 81 16.32 34.18 21.26
C VAL A 81 17.48 35.17 21.45
N ARG A 82 18.72 34.70 21.29
CA ARG A 82 19.92 35.55 21.37
C ARG A 82 19.87 36.66 20.32
N SER A 83 20.43 37.82 20.67
CA SER A 83 20.49 38.96 19.75
C SER A 83 21.23 38.59 18.46
N GLY A 84 20.59 38.81 17.31
CA GLY A 84 21.13 38.52 15.98
C GLY A 84 20.74 37.14 15.42
N GLU A 85 20.28 36.22 16.26
CA GLU A 85 19.86 34.89 15.84
C GLU A 85 18.47 34.93 15.18
N LYS A 86 18.26 34.05 14.19
CA LYS A 86 17.01 34.00 13.41
C LYS A 86 16.38 32.61 13.44
N PRO A 87 15.06 32.49 13.58
CA PRO A 87 14.38 31.20 13.44
C PRO A 87 14.49 30.65 12.01
N VAL A 88 14.34 29.33 11.88
CA VAL A 88 14.28 28.60 10.62
C VAL A 88 12.81 28.43 10.22
N THR A 89 12.49 28.75 8.97
CA THR A 89 11.15 28.55 8.42
C THR A 89 11.00 27.13 7.88
N LEU A 90 9.93 26.45 8.29
CA LEU A 90 9.54 25.09 7.93
C LEU A 90 8.13 25.05 7.32
N VAL A 91 7.76 23.89 6.76
CA VAL A 91 6.48 23.65 6.10
C VAL A 91 5.55 22.81 6.98
N ARG A 92 4.30 23.25 7.13
CA ARG A 92 3.21 22.54 7.81
C ARG A 92 2.19 22.06 6.78
N TYR A 93 1.77 20.80 6.88
CA TYR A 93 1.01 20.10 5.84
C TYR A 93 -0.52 20.07 6.03
N ARG A 94 -1.11 20.60 7.13
CA ARG A 94 -2.58 20.46 7.38
C ARG A 94 -3.28 21.71 7.94
N PRO A 95 -4.55 21.97 7.56
CA PRO A 95 -5.29 21.43 6.39
C PRO A 95 -4.92 22.12 5.06
N THR A 96 -4.10 23.16 5.13
CA THR A 96 -3.49 23.85 3.97
C THR A 96 -1.99 23.99 4.19
N LEU A 97 -1.23 23.96 3.10
CA LEU A 97 0.22 24.16 3.16
C LEU A 97 0.51 25.55 3.74
N SER A 98 1.22 25.59 4.85
CA SER A 98 1.56 26.83 5.55
C SER A 98 2.99 26.80 6.04
N LEU A 99 3.52 27.98 6.39
CA LEU A 99 4.86 28.12 6.93
C LEU A 99 4.78 28.33 8.44
N PHE A 100 5.68 27.68 9.17
CA PHE A 100 5.90 27.93 10.59
C PHE A 100 7.38 28.09 10.88
N LYS A 101 7.72 28.53 12.09
CA LYS A 101 9.09 28.86 12.48
C LYS A 101 9.52 28.03 13.68
N VAL A 102 10.74 27.52 13.62
CA VAL A 102 11.41 26.85 14.74
C VAL A 102 12.76 27.49 15.02
N ILE A 103 13.27 27.30 16.23
CA ILE A 103 14.57 27.81 16.67
C ILE A 103 15.32 26.69 17.40
N ASN A 104 16.64 26.64 17.21
CA ASN A 104 17.46 25.68 17.91
C ASN A 104 17.73 26.17 19.35
N PRO A 105 17.71 25.30 20.37
CA PRO A 105 18.05 25.67 21.73
C PRO A 105 19.43 26.35 21.89
N GLU A 106 20.42 26.01 21.05
CA GLU A 106 21.76 26.65 21.07
C GLU A 106 21.71 28.15 20.74
N GLN A 107 20.64 28.61 20.11
CA GLN A 107 20.42 30.00 19.72
C GLN A 107 19.59 30.78 20.77
N CYS A 108 19.28 30.16 21.92
CA CYS A 108 18.42 30.71 22.94
C CYS A 108 19.13 30.80 24.30
N ASP A 109 18.67 31.74 25.13
CA ASP A 109 19.05 31.91 26.54
C ASP A 109 17.84 31.66 27.45
N GLY A 110 18.07 31.36 28.72
CA GLY A 110 17.01 31.18 29.72
C GLY A 110 16.25 29.85 29.63
N LEU A 111 16.78 28.86 28.89
CA LEU A 111 16.20 27.52 28.80
C LEU A 111 16.62 26.62 29.97
N PRO A 112 15.77 25.65 30.37
CA PRO A 112 16.13 24.61 31.34
C PRO A 112 17.40 23.86 30.95
N GLU A 113 18.19 23.41 31.94
CA GLU A 113 19.45 22.69 31.73
C GLU A 113 19.31 21.47 30.80
N THR A 114 18.15 20.82 30.80
CA THR A 114 17.85 19.65 29.95
C THR A 114 17.78 19.96 28.45
N LEU A 115 17.70 21.24 28.07
CA LEU A 115 17.65 21.75 26.70
C LEU A 115 18.91 22.54 26.33
N GLN A 116 19.84 22.71 27.27
CA GLN A 116 21.08 23.42 26.99
C GLN A 116 22.03 22.58 26.11
N PRO A 117 22.89 23.22 25.30
CA PRO A 117 23.89 22.53 24.51
C PRO A 117 24.75 21.61 25.40
N GLY A 118 24.81 20.32 25.06
CA GLY A 118 25.62 19.34 25.80
C GLY A 118 24.88 18.41 26.76
N TRP A 119 23.53 18.41 26.76
CA TRP A 119 22.72 17.50 27.58
C TRP A 119 21.85 16.54 26.72
N PRO A 120 21.77 15.23 27.04
CA PRO A 120 22.39 14.53 28.19
C PRO A 120 23.80 13.96 27.90
N LEU A 121 24.40 13.37 28.95
CA LEU A 121 25.51 12.39 29.12
C LEU A 121 26.08 11.65 27.85
N PRO A 122 27.29 11.03 27.91
CA PRO A 122 28.25 10.89 26.79
C PRO A 122 27.63 10.33 25.51
N PRO A 123 28.23 10.66 24.33
CA PRO A 123 27.67 10.31 23.03
C PRO A 123 27.19 8.87 23.04
N PRO A 124 25.94 8.60 22.60
CA PRO A 124 25.42 7.24 22.52
C PRO A 124 26.49 6.37 21.85
N GLN A 125 26.74 5.16 22.39
CA GLN A 125 27.68 4.23 21.78
C GLN A 125 27.36 4.17 20.30
N GLN A 126 28.32 4.55 19.46
CA GLN A 126 28.09 4.60 18.03
C GLN A 126 27.62 3.21 17.60
N PRO A 127 26.43 3.12 16.97
CA PRO A 127 25.89 1.84 16.56
C PRO A 127 26.90 1.17 15.65
N SER A 128 27.22 -0.08 15.97
CA SER A 128 28.11 -0.88 15.15
C SER A 128 27.49 -1.04 13.75
N LEU A 129 28.33 -1.14 12.72
CA LEU A 129 27.88 -1.43 11.34
C LEU A 129 27.08 -2.73 11.23
N SER A 130 27.04 -3.57 12.28
CA SER A 130 26.10 -4.69 12.42
C SER A 130 24.64 -4.30 12.21
N VAL A 131 24.23 -3.08 12.58
CA VAL A 131 22.84 -2.62 12.40
C VAL A 131 22.45 -2.60 10.92
N VAL A 132 23.40 -2.27 10.02
CA VAL A 132 23.16 -2.32 8.57
C VAL A 132 23.05 -3.77 8.08
N ARG A 133 23.81 -4.71 8.68
CA ARG A 133 23.70 -6.14 8.37
C ARG A 133 22.34 -6.71 8.81
N ASP A 134 21.86 -6.29 9.98
CA ASP A 134 20.55 -6.70 10.47
C ASP A 134 19.42 -6.13 9.62
N LEU A 135 19.55 -4.87 9.19
CA LEU A 135 18.64 -4.25 8.25
C LEU A 135 18.66 -4.96 6.90
N LEU A 136 19.83 -5.29 6.37
CA LEU A 136 19.95 -6.07 5.14
C LEU A 136 19.27 -7.44 5.27
N ARG A 137 19.54 -8.17 6.35
CA ARG A 137 18.92 -9.48 6.63
C ARG A 137 17.40 -9.36 6.73
N SER A 138 16.91 -8.38 7.48
CA SER A 138 15.47 -8.13 7.69
C SER A 138 14.79 -7.62 6.42
N SER A 139 15.54 -6.94 5.54
CA SER A 139 15.03 -6.45 4.27
C SER A 139 14.63 -7.56 3.32
N GLY A 140 15.25 -8.74 3.40
CA GLY A 140 15.03 -9.85 2.47
C GLY A 140 15.42 -9.55 1.02
N ILE A 141 16.10 -8.43 0.75
CA ILE A 141 16.53 -8.04 -0.59
C ILE A 141 17.78 -8.86 -0.96
N PRO A 142 17.76 -9.62 -2.07
CA PRO A 142 18.91 -10.42 -2.50
C PRO A 142 20.11 -9.53 -2.83
N VAL A 143 21.29 -9.89 -2.30
CA VAL A 143 22.57 -9.24 -2.59
C VAL A 143 23.51 -10.26 -3.22
N ILE A 144 24.08 -9.91 -4.38
CA ILE A 144 25.08 -10.72 -5.07
C ILE A 144 26.37 -9.93 -5.18
N HIS A 145 27.46 -10.46 -4.62
CA HIS A 145 28.79 -9.87 -4.80
C HIS A 145 29.42 -10.36 -6.11
N ARG A 146 29.96 -9.44 -6.91
CA ARG A 146 30.67 -9.75 -8.16
C ARG A 146 31.91 -8.88 -8.32
N ASP A 147 33.01 -9.46 -8.79
CA ASP A 147 34.21 -8.71 -9.09
C ASP A 147 34.01 -7.79 -10.31
N ASN A 148 34.69 -6.64 -10.32
CA ASN A 148 34.73 -5.68 -11.44
C ASN A 148 33.35 -5.14 -11.88
N ILE A 149 32.39 -4.99 -10.97
CA ILE A 149 31.10 -4.35 -11.24
C ILE A 149 30.99 -3.01 -10.50
N LEU A 150 30.19 -2.08 -11.02
CA LEU A 150 29.75 -0.93 -10.23
C LEU A 150 28.53 -1.32 -9.38
N PRO A 151 28.41 -0.82 -8.13
CA PRO A 151 27.22 -1.03 -7.32
C PRO A 151 25.95 -0.62 -8.07
N VAL A 152 24.99 -1.55 -8.19
CA VAL A 152 23.77 -1.35 -8.98
C VAL A 152 22.61 -2.18 -8.44
N TYR A 153 21.41 -1.59 -8.43
CA TYR A 153 20.17 -2.31 -8.20
C TYR A 153 19.56 -2.75 -9.54
N ARG A 154 19.35 -4.06 -9.71
CA ARG A 154 18.77 -4.66 -10.91
C ARG A 154 17.26 -4.81 -10.73
N ALA A 155 16.50 -3.76 -11.01
CA ALA A 155 15.04 -3.73 -10.80
C ALA A 155 14.31 -4.94 -11.41
N LEU A 156 14.68 -5.35 -12.64
CA LEU A 156 14.03 -6.46 -13.36
C LEU A 156 14.22 -7.85 -12.71
N HIS A 157 15.29 -8.01 -11.93
CA HIS A 157 15.63 -9.26 -11.25
C HIS A 157 15.44 -9.18 -9.74
N ASP A 158 14.95 -8.04 -9.26
CA ASP A 158 14.82 -7.69 -7.87
C ASP A 158 16.04 -8.03 -6.98
N ARG A 159 17.23 -7.54 -7.36
CA ARG A 159 18.45 -7.81 -6.58
C ARG A 159 19.47 -6.68 -6.65
N ILE A 160 20.33 -6.62 -5.64
CA ILE A 160 21.48 -5.73 -5.59
C ILE A 160 22.71 -6.49 -6.08
N GLU A 161 23.49 -5.88 -6.96
CA GLU A 161 24.81 -6.38 -7.39
C GLU A 161 25.88 -5.33 -7.05
N LEU A 162 26.93 -5.71 -6.32
CA LEU A 162 28.03 -4.82 -5.95
C LEU A 162 29.36 -5.58 -5.73
N PRO A 163 30.53 -4.90 -5.73
CA PRO A 163 31.80 -5.55 -5.42
C PRO A 163 31.87 -6.15 -4.00
N PRO A 164 32.70 -7.19 -3.78
CA PRO A 164 33.05 -7.63 -2.44
C PRO A 164 33.59 -6.46 -1.60
N ALA A 165 33.31 -6.45 -0.29
CA ALA A 165 33.74 -5.36 0.59
C ALA A 165 35.27 -5.10 0.56
N ALA A 166 36.07 -6.14 0.32
CA ALA A 166 37.53 -6.03 0.20
C ALA A 166 38.00 -5.23 -1.03
N ALA A 167 37.14 -5.03 -2.05
CA ALA A 167 37.45 -4.24 -3.24
C ALA A 167 37.17 -2.74 -3.06
N TYR A 168 36.54 -2.34 -1.96
CA TYR A 168 36.27 -0.94 -1.65
C TYR A 168 37.46 -0.26 -0.97
N ALA A 169 37.61 1.04 -1.16
CA ALA A 169 38.65 1.85 -0.51
C ALA A 169 38.51 1.91 1.04
N GLY A 170 37.31 1.58 1.56
CA GLY A 170 37.02 1.52 2.98
C GLY A 170 35.62 0.95 3.24
N GLU A 171 35.42 0.47 4.47
CA GLU A 171 34.15 -0.16 4.89
C GLU A 171 32.97 0.82 4.86
N GLU A 172 33.22 2.10 5.16
CA GLU A 172 32.21 3.16 5.12
C GLU A 172 31.60 3.34 3.72
N THR A 173 32.44 3.36 2.68
CA THR A 173 32.00 3.51 1.29
C THR A 173 31.14 2.33 0.86
N TYR A 174 31.52 1.11 1.28
CA TYR A 174 30.74 -0.10 1.01
C TYR A 174 29.33 0.00 1.60
N TRP A 175 29.21 0.39 2.88
CA TRP A 175 27.91 0.48 3.53
C TRP A 175 27.06 1.65 3.02
N GLN A 176 27.67 2.77 2.62
CA GLN A 176 26.94 3.88 1.99
C GLN A 176 26.32 3.45 0.66
N ASP A 177 27.07 2.76 -0.20
CA ASP A 177 26.53 2.21 -1.44
C ASP A 177 25.45 1.17 -1.16
N MET A 178 25.65 0.29 -0.17
CA MET A 178 24.64 -0.68 0.24
C MET A 178 23.33 0.01 0.68
N LEU A 179 23.39 1.05 1.53
CA LEU A 179 22.22 1.78 2.00
C LEU A 179 21.48 2.49 0.85
N ASN A 180 22.22 3.13 -0.06
CA ASN A 180 21.63 3.72 -1.28
C ASN A 180 20.91 2.66 -2.11
N LEU A 181 21.55 1.52 -2.35
CA LEU A 181 20.98 0.43 -3.13
C LEU A 181 19.79 -0.24 -2.44
N LEU A 182 19.78 -0.33 -1.11
CA LEU A 182 18.65 -0.82 -0.33
C LEU A 182 17.45 0.12 -0.44
N VAL A 183 17.68 1.43 -0.30
CA VAL A 183 16.64 2.44 -0.50
C VAL A 183 16.12 2.38 -1.93
N GLN A 184 17.01 2.33 -2.93
CA GLN A 184 16.62 2.18 -4.33
C GLN A 184 15.79 0.91 -4.54
N ALA A 185 16.24 -0.22 -3.97
CA ALA A 185 15.52 -1.47 -4.03
C ALA A 185 14.11 -1.34 -3.46
N THR A 186 13.86 -0.59 -2.37
CA THR A 186 12.48 -0.39 -1.88
C THR A 186 11.52 0.16 -2.94
N GLY A 187 12.00 0.78 -4.02
CA GLY A 187 11.18 1.25 -5.13
C GLY A 187 10.55 0.15 -5.99
N HIS A 188 10.96 -1.12 -5.84
CA HIS A 188 10.43 -2.25 -6.63
C HIS A 188 8.89 -2.33 -6.60
N PRO A 189 8.23 -2.79 -7.70
CA PRO A 189 6.78 -2.92 -7.75
C PRO A 189 6.14 -3.74 -6.62
N GLN A 190 6.86 -4.71 -6.05
CA GLN A 190 6.40 -5.51 -4.89
C GLN A 190 6.64 -4.82 -3.53
N ARG A 191 7.14 -3.59 -3.52
CA ARG A 191 7.49 -2.83 -2.30
C ARG A 191 6.80 -1.48 -2.29
N LEU A 192 7.51 -0.38 -2.54
CA LEU A 192 6.96 0.97 -2.57
C LEU A 192 6.58 1.44 -3.97
N HIS A 193 6.73 0.58 -4.99
CA HIS A 193 6.23 0.79 -6.36
C HIS A 193 6.57 2.19 -6.90
N ARG A 194 7.84 2.60 -6.77
CA ARG A 194 8.35 3.86 -7.32
C ARG A 194 8.83 3.72 -8.77
N PHE A 195 9.19 2.50 -9.18
CA PHE A 195 9.54 2.21 -10.56
C PHE A 195 8.28 1.96 -11.39
N GLY A 196 8.00 2.84 -12.35
CA GLY A 196 6.91 2.64 -13.32
C GLY A 196 6.64 3.87 -14.20
N LEU A 197 6.91 3.73 -15.50
CA LEU A 197 6.23 4.39 -16.61
C LEU A 197 6.09 5.93 -16.57
N THR A 198 7.18 6.70 -16.59
CA THR A 198 7.15 8.00 -17.29
C THR A 198 7.79 7.89 -18.66
N VAL A 199 7.36 8.76 -19.58
CA VAL A 199 7.71 8.76 -21.00
C VAL A 199 9.17 9.25 -21.23
N ASP A 200 9.89 9.62 -20.17
CA ASP A 200 11.23 10.19 -20.25
C ASP A 200 12.16 9.55 -19.20
N GLY A 201 12.76 8.41 -19.55
CA GLY A 201 13.58 7.59 -18.64
C GLY A 201 14.69 8.36 -17.92
N ARG A 202 15.19 9.46 -18.50
CA ARG A 202 16.18 10.33 -17.86
C ARG A 202 15.63 11.08 -16.63
N THR A 203 14.36 11.48 -16.65
CA THR A 203 13.76 12.23 -15.52
C THR A 203 13.48 11.32 -14.33
N ASP A 204 13.04 10.09 -14.57
CA ASP A 204 12.81 9.08 -13.53
C ASP A 204 14.13 8.62 -12.89
N GLU A 205 15.19 8.46 -13.69
CA GLU A 205 16.52 8.12 -13.18
C GLU A 205 17.03 9.19 -12.21
N VAL A 206 16.87 10.48 -12.54
CA VAL A 206 17.30 11.59 -11.67
C VAL A 206 16.44 11.69 -10.41
N GLN A 207 15.12 11.49 -10.53
CA GLN A 207 14.20 11.45 -9.38
C GLN A 207 14.59 10.30 -8.43
N GLU A 208 14.78 9.09 -8.93
CA GLU A 208 15.11 7.94 -8.09
C GLU A 208 16.52 8.07 -7.49
N ALA A 209 17.50 8.60 -8.23
CA ALA A 209 18.81 8.89 -7.67
C ALA A 209 18.71 9.86 -6.47
N LEU A 210 17.88 10.90 -6.59
CA LEU A 210 17.60 11.83 -5.49
C LEU A 210 16.90 11.13 -4.32
N VAL A 211 15.89 10.27 -4.58
CA VAL A 211 15.19 9.49 -3.54
C VAL A 211 16.15 8.54 -2.81
N ALA A 212 17.00 7.83 -3.55
CA ALA A 212 17.99 6.91 -2.99
C ALA A 212 18.93 7.63 -2.03
N GLU A 213 19.46 8.79 -2.45
CA GLU A 213 20.41 9.55 -1.66
C GLU A 213 19.78 10.19 -0.42
N LEU A 214 18.60 10.80 -0.57
CA LEU A 214 17.84 11.36 0.57
C LEU A 214 17.44 10.25 1.55
N GLY A 215 16.96 9.12 1.05
CA GLY A 215 16.51 8.00 1.88
C GLY A 215 17.68 7.34 2.60
N ALA A 216 18.85 7.22 1.97
CA ALA A 216 20.04 6.71 2.62
C ALA A 216 20.55 7.67 3.70
N ALA A 217 20.47 8.98 3.47
CA ALA A 217 20.80 9.98 4.48
C ALA A 217 19.84 9.93 5.68
N PHE A 218 18.53 9.83 5.43
CA PHE A 218 17.52 9.67 6.49
C PHE A 218 17.75 8.37 7.27
N LEU A 219 18.00 7.26 6.58
CA LEU A 219 18.25 5.97 7.20
C LEU A 219 19.53 6.02 8.04
N THR A 220 20.64 6.53 7.49
CA THR A 220 21.90 6.71 8.22
C THR A 220 21.70 7.53 9.50
N ALA A 221 20.98 8.66 9.41
CA ALA A 221 20.68 9.51 10.55
C ALA A 221 19.81 8.81 11.60
N SER A 222 18.73 8.12 11.17
CA SER A 222 17.84 7.38 12.08
C SER A 222 18.53 6.20 12.77
N LEU A 223 19.51 5.58 12.11
CA LEU A 223 20.33 4.52 12.67
C LEU A 223 21.46 5.06 13.57
N GLY A 224 21.65 6.37 13.67
CA GLY A 224 22.75 6.98 14.45
C GLY A 224 24.14 6.78 13.86
N LEU A 225 24.22 6.44 12.57
CA LEU A 225 25.47 6.23 11.85
C LEU A 225 26.07 7.59 11.40
N PRO A 226 27.40 7.70 11.22
CA PRO A 226 28.01 8.92 10.72
C PRO A 226 27.54 9.21 9.29
N GLY A 227 27.12 10.46 9.05
CA GLY A 227 26.70 10.91 7.74
C GLY A 227 27.82 10.83 6.70
N ARG A 228 27.43 10.72 5.42
CA ARG A 228 28.38 10.70 4.30
C ARG A 228 29.26 11.95 4.30
N GLN A 229 30.57 11.76 4.19
CA GLN A 229 31.51 12.88 4.05
C GLN A 229 31.20 13.68 2.78
N PRO A 230 31.29 15.03 2.80
CA PRO A 230 31.07 15.84 1.61
C PRO A 230 32.06 15.45 0.50
N SER A 231 31.58 14.81 -0.56
CA SER A 231 32.34 14.60 -1.79
C SER A 231 31.88 15.58 -2.86
N ARG A 232 32.75 15.88 -3.84
CA ARG A 232 32.36 16.64 -5.04
C ARG A 232 31.41 15.80 -5.91
N HIS A 233 30.15 15.74 -5.51
CA HIS A 233 29.08 15.21 -6.34
C HIS A 233 28.72 16.21 -7.41
N ASP A 234 28.46 15.72 -8.62
CA ASP A 234 27.86 16.56 -9.65
C ASP A 234 26.38 16.78 -9.30
N VAL A 235 26.09 17.90 -8.66
CA VAL A 235 24.74 18.31 -8.28
C VAL A 235 23.98 18.97 -9.44
N ALA A 236 24.64 19.21 -10.58
CA ALA A 236 24.03 19.89 -11.72
C ALA A 236 22.75 19.18 -12.25
N PRO A 237 22.68 17.83 -12.31
CA PRO A 237 21.46 17.14 -12.69
C PRO A 237 20.30 17.43 -11.75
N TRP A 238 20.52 17.45 -10.42
CA TRP A 238 19.46 17.76 -9.45
C TRP A 238 19.05 19.23 -9.51
N VAL A 239 20.00 20.16 -9.65
CA VAL A 239 19.69 21.59 -9.77
C VAL A 239 18.77 21.85 -10.96
N SER A 240 19.11 21.30 -12.13
CA SER A 240 18.25 21.41 -13.33
C SER A 240 16.90 20.74 -13.09
N PHE A 241 16.89 19.52 -12.56
CA PHE A 241 15.69 18.75 -12.32
C PHE A 241 14.71 19.42 -11.34
N LEU A 242 15.21 20.05 -10.28
CA LEU A 242 14.41 20.76 -9.29
C LEU A 242 13.93 22.13 -9.77
N HIS A 243 14.65 22.76 -10.71
CA HIS A 243 14.27 24.05 -11.27
C HIS A 243 13.01 23.94 -12.15
N ASP A 244 12.83 22.82 -12.87
CA ASP A 244 11.67 22.60 -13.75
C ASP A 244 10.33 22.49 -12.98
N ASP A 245 10.33 21.79 -11.85
CA ASP A 245 9.14 21.64 -11.00
C ASP A 245 9.53 21.64 -9.51
N PRO A 246 9.17 22.70 -8.74
CA PRO A 246 9.55 22.80 -7.34
C PRO A 246 8.94 21.70 -6.46
N TRP A 247 7.87 21.03 -6.90
CA TRP A 247 7.26 19.92 -6.15
C TRP A 247 8.06 18.62 -6.21
N ARG A 248 9.03 18.49 -7.14
CA ARG A 248 9.90 17.31 -7.24
C ARG A 248 10.68 17.06 -5.95
N LEU A 249 11.15 18.13 -5.29
CA LEU A 249 11.84 18.03 -4.00
C LEU A 249 10.94 17.44 -2.90
N PHE A 250 9.70 17.90 -2.81
CA PHE A 250 8.74 17.44 -1.82
C PHE A 250 8.42 15.96 -2.03
N ARG A 251 8.14 15.56 -3.28
CA ARG A 251 7.88 14.15 -3.64
C ARG A 251 9.09 13.26 -3.37
N ALA A 252 10.31 13.74 -3.67
CA ALA A 252 11.53 12.98 -3.43
C ALA A 252 11.79 12.77 -1.93
N ALA A 253 11.64 13.83 -1.13
CA ALA A 253 11.81 13.75 0.32
C ALA A 253 10.75 12.86 0.98
N GLU A 254 9.50 12.88 0.50
CA GLU A 254 8.46 12.00 1.02
C GLU A 254 8.69 10.53 0.63
N ALA A 255 9.05 10.26 -0.63
CA ALA A 255 9.41 8.91 -1.07
C ALA A 255 10.62 8.34 -0.30
N ALA A 256 11.62 9.18 -0.03
CA ALA A 256 12.78 8.84 0.79
C ALA A 256 12.38 8.48 2.24
N ARG A 257 11.47 9.26 2.84
CA ARG A 257 10.92 8.97 4.17
C ARG A 257 10.19 7.63 4.18
N LYS A 258 9.30 7.38 3.21
CA LYS A 258 8.59 6.10 3.08
C LYS A 258 9.56 4.92 2.95
N ALA A 259 10.64 5.07 2.18
CA ALA A 259 11.68 4.05 2.03
C ALA A 259 12.40 3.73 3.35
N MET A 260 12.79 4.77 4.12
CA MET A 260 13.38 4.60 5.44
C MET A 260 12.44 3.87 6.38
N VAL A 261 11.18 4.34 6.51
CA VAL A 261 10.18 3.73 7.39
C VAL A 261 9.96 2.25 7.02
N TRP A 262 9.87 1.95 5.73
CA TRP A 262 9.71 0.58 5.25
C TRP A 262 10.87 -0.33 5.64
N LEU A 263 12.12 0.14 5.52
CA LEU A 263 13.31 -0.63 5.89
C LEU A 263 13.39 -0.81 7.42
N SER A 264 13.12 0.24 8.18
CA SER A 264 13.17 0.22 9.65
C SER A 264 12.05 -0.61 10.30
N ALA A 265 10.90 -0.74 9.64
CA ALA A 265 9.78 -1.54 10.14
C ALA A 265 10.03 -3.06 10.02
N ARG A 266 10.99 -3.50 9.20
CA ARG A 266 11.27 -4.93 9.03
C ARG A 266 12.02 -5.50 10.24
N ARG A 267 11.50 -6.61 10.75
CA ARG A 267 12.12 -7.39 11.84
C ARG A 267 12.82 -8.62 11.24
N PRO A 268 13.89 -9.12 11.87
CA PRO A 268 14.57 -10.33 11.40
C PRO A 268 13.60 -11.51 11.42
N ALA A 269 13.45 -12.20 10.28
CA ALA A 269 12.66 -13.42 10.20
C ALA A 269 13.42 -14.57 10.90
N MET A 270 12.78 -15.19 11.89
CA MET A 270 13.30 -16.36 12.60
C MET A 270 13.09 -17.61 11.73
N THR A 271 14.09 -18.49 11.66
CA THR A 271 13.96 -19.75 10.93
C THR A 271 13.03 -20.72 11.68
N MET A 272 12.45 -21.69 10.96
CA MET A 272 11.61 -22.74 11.58
C MET A 272 12.33 -23.50 12.68
N VAL A 273 13.63 -23.75 12.51
CA VAL A 273 14.47 -24.42 13.52
C VAL A 273 14.62 -23.54 14.77
N GLU A 274 14.94 -22.26 14.61
CA GLU A 274 15.10 -21.33 15.73
C GLU A 274 13.79 -21.13 16.50
N MET A 275 12.65 -21.08 15.79
CA MET A 275 11.33 -21.01 16.39
C MET A 275 11.01 -22.27 17.20
N TRP A 276 11.23 -23.44 16.61
CA TRP A 276 11.02 -24.74 17.25
C TRP A 276 11.89 -24.89 18.51
N GLN A 277 13.17 -24.50 18.43
CA GLN A 277 14.10 -24.55 19.56
C GLN A 277 13.71 -23.58 20.67
N LYS A 278 13.30 -22.36 20.35
CA LYS A 278 12.80 -21.41 21.36
C LYS A 278 11.55 -21.92 22.09
N MET A 279 10.63 -22.56 21.37
CA MET A 279 9.47 -23.19 21.98
C MET A 279 9.88 -24.34 22.90
N ALA A 280 10.81 -25.19 22.46
CA ALA A 280 11.34 -26.29 23.27
C ALA A 280 12.04 -25.79 24.55
N THR A 281 12.86 -24.73 24.45
CA THR A 281 13.49 -24.09 25.61
C THR A 281 12.45 -23.64 26.62
N LEU A 282 11.40 -22.93 26.17
CA LEU A 282 10.36 -22.45 27.06
C LEU A 282 9.66 -23.60 27.80
N ILE A 283 9.30 -24.68 27.08
CA ILE A 283 8.60 -25.82 27.68
C ILE A 283 9.51 -26.52 28.72
N LEU A 284 10.77 -26.76 28.39
CA LEU A 284 11.73 -27.41 29.27
C LEU A 284 12.01 -26.57 30.53
N GLU A 285 12.28 -25.27 30.37
CA GLU A 285 12.57 -24.38 31.48
C GLU A 285 11.35 -24.18 32.39
N THR A 286 10.17 -23.99 31.81
CA THR A 286 8.95 -23.68 32.56
C THR A 286 8.40 -24.90 33.29
N HIS A 287 8.40 -26.09 32.66
CA HIS A 287 7.67 -27.25 33.17
C HIS A 287 8.55 -28.38 33.70
N TYR A 288 9.83 -28.42 33.35
CA TYR A 288 10.75 -29.47 33.78
C TYR A 288 12.00 -28.93 34.49
N GLY A 289 12.31 -27.64 34.34
CA GLY A 289 13.45 -26.98 35.00
C GLY A 289 14.81 -27.32 34.39
N PHE A 290 14.87 -27.75 33.12
CA PHE A 290 16.12 -28.06 32.40
C PHE A 290 16.35 -27.07 31.25
N PRO A 291 17.61 -26.69 30.97
CA PRO A 291 17.94 -25.93 29.76
C PRO A 291 17.86 -26.83 28.51
N LEU A 292 17.64 -26.22 27.33
CA LEU A 292 17.56 -26.96 26.05
C LEU A 292 18.83 -27.77 25.76
N ASP A 293 20.00 -27.23 26.13
CA ASP A 293 21.32 -27.82 25.87
C ASP A 293 21.56 -29.13 26.65
N ASP A 294 20.80 -29.38 27.72
CA ASP A 294 20.84 -30.64 28.46
C ASP A 294 20.07 -31.77 27.74
N THR A 295 19.52 -31.48 26.57
CA THR A 295 18.77 -32.41 25.73
C THR A 295 19.36 -32.49 24.32
N THR A 296 19.01 -33.54 23.57
CA THR A 296 19.39 -33.64 22.15
C THR A 296 18.71 -32.60 21.26
N LEU A 297 17.76 -31.83 21.81
CA LEU A 297 16.94 -30.85 21.08
C LEU A 297 17.67 -29.52 20.81
N GLY A 298 18.81 -29.28 21.45
CA GLY A 298 19.72 -28.17 21.10
C GLY A 298 20.43 -28.38 19.75
N CYS A 299 20.46 -29.61 19.23
CA CYS A 299 21.13 -29.93 17.97
C CYS A 299 20.24 -29.60 16.76
N ARG A 300 20.70 -28.69 15.89
CA ARG A 300 19.98 -28.24 14.69
C ARG A 300 19.52 -29.39 13.77
N SER A 301 20.39 -30.35 13.48
CA SER A 301 20.06 -31.47 12.59
C SER A 301 19.02 -32.43 13.17
N VAL A 302 18.97 -32.53 14.50
CA VAL A 302 17.92 -33.28 15.20
C VAL A 302 16.59 -32.56 15.02
N VAL A 303 16.54 -31.25 15.22
CA VAL A 303 15.32 -30.43 15.07
C VAL A 303 14.83 -30.41 13.63
N GLU A 304 15.72 -30.28 12.65
CA GLU A 304 15.36 -30.36 11.22
C GLU A 304 14.66 -31.68 10.90
N ARG A 305 15.16 -32.81 11.44
CA ARG A 305 14.51 -34.12 11.27
C ARG A 305 13.16 -34.23 11.98
N HIS A 306 13.01 -33.58 13.14
CA HIS A 306 11.71 -33.52 13.83
C HIS A 306 10.69 -32.73 13.01
N LEU A 307 11.10 -31.58 12.45
CA LEU A 307 10.27 -30.77 11.54
C LEU A 307 9.87 -31.56 10.29
N GLU A 308 10.79 -32.28 9.65
CA GLU A 308 10.49 -33.15 8.49
C GLU A 308 9.47 -34.26 8.82
N CYS A 309 9.47 -34.75 10.05
CA CYS A 309 8.53 -35.77 10.53
C CYS A 309 7.25 -35.18 11.15
N GLY A 310 7.06 -33.85 11.12
CA GLY A 310 5.90 -33.19 11.71
C GLY A 310 5.84 -33.27 13.25
N ILE A 311 6.98 -33.50 13.92
CA ILE A 311 7.06 -33.63 15.38
C ILE A 311 7.22 -32.24 16.00
N THR A 312 6.26 -31.85 16.83
CA THR A 312 6.30 -30.57 17.55
C THR A 312 7.27 -30.61 18.74
N PRO A 313 7.67 -29.43 19.29
CA PRO A 313 8.46 -29.36 20.52
C PRO A 313 7.84 -30.13 21.67
N LEU A 314 6.54 -29.96 21.92
CA LEU A 314 5.82 -30.67 22.99
C LEU A 314 5.83 -32.18 22.77
N MET A 315 5.61 -32.66 21.55
CA MET A 315 5.66 -34.09 21.25
C MET A 315 7.04 -34.69 21.53
N ALA A 316 8.10 -34.01 21.10
CA ALA A 316 9.47 -34.43 21.34
C ALA A 316 9.77 -34.45 22.85
N ILE A 317 9.40 -33.40 23.58
CA ILE A 317 9.62 -33.30 25.02
C ILE A 317 8.79 -34.34 25.79
N ASN A 318 7.52 -34.58 25.42
CA ASN A 318 6.70 -35.63 26.02
C ASN A 318 7.29 -37.03 25.79
N ALA A 319 7.85 -37.29 24.60
CA ALA A 319 8.53 -38.55 24.31
C ALA A 319 9.79 -38.71 25.18
N LEU A 320 10.63 -37.68 25.26
CA LEU A 320 11.80 -37.67 26.16
C LEU A 320 11.38 -37.85 27.62
N ALA A 321 10.34 -37.15 28.07
CA ALA A 321 9.83 -37.24 29.42
C ALA A 321 9.34 -38.66 29.75
N ARG A 322 8.75 -39.40 28.81
CA ARG A 322 8.43 -40.83 29.01
C ARG A 322 9.64 -41.72 29.06
N ILE A 323 10.58 -41.53 28.12
CA ILE A 323 11.78 -42.36 28.00
C ILE A 323 12.63 -42.23 29.27
N TYR A 324 12.80 -41.00 29.75
CA TYR A 324 13.65 -40.66 30.88
C TYR A 324 12.88 -40.48 32.20
N GLN A 325 11.57 -40.74 32.20
CA GLN A 325 10.69 -40.62 33.37
C GLN A 325 10.77 -39.24 34.05
N TRP A 326 10.73 -38.17 33.24
CA TRP A 326 10.70 -36.81 33.76
C TRP A 326 9.33 -36.48 34.33
N GLU A 327 9.33 -35.77 35.44
CA GLU A 327 8.12 -35.27 36.11
C GLU A 327 8.03 -33.76 35.96
N ARG A 328 6.81 -33.25 35.78
CA ARG A 328 6.58 -31.80 35.71
C ARG A 328 6.74 -31.14 37.06
N CYS A 329 7.44 -30.00 37.10
CA CYS A 329 7.68 -29.23 38.32
C CYS A 329 6.60 -28.17 38.60
N ASP A 330 5.83 -27.79 37.59
CA ASP A 330 4.84 -26.71 37.65
C ASP A 330 3.45 -27.15 38.15
N GLN A 331 3.19 -28.47 38.24
CA GLN A 331 1.91 -29.01 38.70
C GLN A 331 2.07 -30.00 39.86
N PRO A 332 1.18 -29.95 40.88
CA PRO A 332 1.25 -30.86 42.03
C PRO A 332 0.97 -32.33 41.67
N GLN A 333 0.24 -32.57 40.59
CA GLN A 333 -0.10 -33.92 40.10
C GLN A 333 1.01 -34.54 39.22
N ARG A 334 2.03 -33.75 38.83
CA ARG A 334 3.21 -34.16 38.05
C ARG A 334 2.91 -34.91 36.73
N SER A 335 1.70 -34.77 36.20
CA SER A 335 1.25 -35.45 34.98
C SER A 335 1.85 -34.84 33.72
N LEU A 336 2.33 -35.66 32.79
CA LEU A 336 2.76 -35.23 31.45
C LEU A 336 1.64 -34.49 30.68
N PHE A 337 2.01 -33.77 29.62
CA PHE A 337 1.01 -33.14 28.75
C PHE A 337 0.15 -34.19 28.03
N LEU A 338 -1.12 -33.87 27.82
CA LEU A 338 -2.07 -34.70 27.08
C LEU A 338 -1.59 -34.93 25.64
N ASN A 339 -1.86 -36.12 25.08
CA ASN A 339 -1.31 -36.57 23.79
C ASN A 339 -1.94 -35.94 22.56
N ASP A 340 -3.11 -35.33 22.75
CA ASP A 340 -4.01 -34.96 21.65
C ASP A 340 -4.03 -33.45 21.41
N VAL A 341 -2.88 -32.80 21.56
CA VAL A 341 -2.72 -31.38 21.26
C VAL A 341 -2.00 -31.30 19.91
N GLY A 342 -2.76 -31.05 18.84
CA GLY A 342 -2.18 -30.76 17.52
C GLY A 342 -1.31 -29.49 17.55
N ALA A 343 -0.48 -29.29 16.54
CA ALA A 343 0.44 -28.13 16.45
C ALA A 343 -0.27 -26.78 16.70
N ASP A 344 -1.51 -26.63 16.23
CA ASP A 344 -2.31 -25.41 16.40
C ASP A 344 -2.79 -25.19 17.84
N SER A 345 -3.06 -26.27 18.57
CA SER A 345 -3.48 -26.21 19.98
C SER A 345 -2.30 -25.96 20.93
N GLU A 346 -1.08 -26.35 20.55
CA GLU A 346 0.15 -26.05 21.29
C GLU A 346 0.48 -24.55 21.21
N ILE A 347 0.25 -23.92 20.06
CA ILE A 347 0.40 -22.46 19.84
C ILE A 347 -0.62 -21.67 20.67
N LEU A 348 -1.86 -22.13 20.75
CA LEU A 348 -2.91 -21.53 21.61
C LEU A 348 -2.57 -21.66 23.10
N THR A 349 -2.02 -22.80 23.52
CA THR A 349 -1.61 -23.00 24.92
C THR A 349 -0.40 -22.11 25.27
N LEU A 350 0.55 -21.95 24.33
CA LEU A 350 1.71 -21.06 24.49
C LEU A 350 1.34 -19.57 24.45
N SER A 351 0.29 -19.19 23.70
CA SER A 351 -0.19 -17.81 23.63
C SER A 351 -0.86 -17.35 24.92
N GLU A 352 -1.58 -18.25 25.61
CA GLU A 352 -2.13 -17.98 26.94
C GLU A 352 -1.05 -17.81 28.00
N MET A 353 0.06 -18.56 27.90
CA MET A 353 1.14 -18.50 28.90
C MET A 353 2.14 -17.36 28.67
N CYS A 354 2.39 -16.96 27.42
CA CYS A 354 3.38 -15.91 27.12
C CYS A 354 3.04 -15.16 25.80
N PRO A 355 2.20 -14.11 25.85
CA PRO A 355 1.69 -13.41 24.66
C PRO A 355 2.77 -12.81 23.75
N GLY A 356 3.98 -12.57 24.27
CA GLY A 356 5.11 -12.05 23.50
C GLY A 356 5.64 -12.99 22.42
N LEU A 357 5.39 -14.31 22.51
CA LEU A 357 5.83 -15.30 21.53
C LEU A 357 4.98 -15.34 20.26
N LEU A 358 3.76 -14.79 20.29
CA LEU A 358 2.89 -14.65 19.10
C LEU A 358 3.47 -13.71 18.03
N THR A 359 4.52 -12.94 18.34
CA THR A 359 5.20 -12.09 17.35
C THR A 359 6.15 -12.85 16.42
N CYS A 360 6.37 -14.14 16.65
CA CYS A 360 7.37 -14.95 15.93
C CYS A 360 6.78 -15.92 14.89
N TYR A 361 5.45 -16.05 14.81
CA TYR A 361 4.80 -16.96 13.86
C TYR A 361 4.52 -16.27 12.52
N ARG A 362 5.55 -16.21 11.66
CA ARG A 362 5.34 -16.19 10.19
C ARG A 362 6.03 -17.42 9.62
N VAL A 363 5.32 -18.53 9.66
CA VAL A 363 5.70 -19.70 8.86
C VAL A 363 5.31 -19.42 7.41
N PRO A 364 6.16 -19.73 6.41
CA PRO A 364 5.80 -19.64 5.01
C PRO A 364 4.67 -20.65 4.73
N ALA A 365 3.57 -20.20 4.14
CA ALA A 365 2.46 -21.08 3.82
C ALA A 365 2.87 -22.10 2.74
N SER A 366 2.82 -23.39 3.07
CA SER A 366 2.65 -24.46 2.09
C SER A 366 1.67 -25.52 2.61
N THR A 367 0.49 -25.53 2.00
CA THR A 367 -0.38 -26.66 1.59
C THR A 367 -0.89 -27.69 2.62
N GLY A 368 -2.23 -27.73 2.77
CA GLY A 368 -3.00 -28.98 2.91
C GLY A 368 -3.94 -29.06 4.12
N VAL A 369 -5.25 -28.88 3.88
CA VAL A 369 -6.40 -29.02 4.84
C VAL A 369 -6.71 -30.53 5.09
N PRO A 370 -7.37 -30.94 6.20
CA PRO A 370 -8.86 -30.93 6.34
C PRO A 370 -9.35 -30.44 7.75
N GLU A 371 -10.29 -29.47 7.86
CA GLU A 371 -11.75 -29.63 8.16
C GLU A 371 -12.05 -30.56 9.36
N GLU A 372 -12.74 -30.18 10.46
CA GLU A 372 -14.10 -29.61 10.57
C GLU A 372 -14.48 -29.19 12.03
N ALA A 373 -15.44 -28.25 12.16
CA ALA A 373 -16.51 -28.11 13.20
C ALA A 373 -16.13 -27.77 14.68
N GLU A 374 -16.77 -26.88 15.45
CA GLU A 374 -18.06 -26.15 15.40
C GLU A 374 -18.04 -25.05 16.53
N ARG A 375 -18.34 -23.76 16.26
CA ARG A 375 -19.62 -22.99 16.48
C ARG A 375 -19.65 -21.99 17.65
N ALA A 376 -19.82 -20.71 17.29
CA ALA A 376 -20.79 -19.69 17.76
C ALA A 376 -20.15 -18.30 17.58
N ASP A 377 -20.74 -17.22 17.05
CA ASP A 377 -22.06 -16.88 16.53
C ASP A 377 -21.89 -15.50 15.85
N SER A 378 -21.48 -15.46 14.58
CA SER A 378 -21.66 -14.30 13.70
C SER A 378 -21.18 -14.64 12.28
N PHE A 379 -21.97 -14.33 11.26
CA PHE A 379 -21.49 -14.38 9.87
C PHE A 379 -20.28 -13.44 9.73
N PRO A 380 -19.17 -13.85 9.09
CA PRO A 380 -18.04 -12.96 8.83
C PRO A 380 -18.50 -11.92 7.81
N LEU A 381 -18.89 -10.75 8.31
CA LEU A 381 -19.12 -9.58 7.47
C LEU A 381 -17.81 -8.81 7.44
N LEU A 382 -17.37 -8.46 6.23
CA LEU A 382 -16.38 -7.40 6.01
C LEU A 382 -16.70 -6.23 6.95
N THR A 383 -15.75 -5.76 7.74
CA THR A 383 -15.98 -4.68 8.72
C THR A 383 -16.47 -3.41 8.03
N ALA A 384 -17.37 -2.66 8.67
CA ALA A 384 -17.88 -1.42 8.09
C ALA A 384 -16.76 -0.35 8.03
N PRO A 385 -16.78 0.54 7.02
CA PRO A 385 -15.83 1.64 6.99
C PRO A 385 -16.02 2.52 8.23
N VAL A 386 -14.92 2.99 8.81
CA VAL A 386 -14.93 3.99 9.87
C VAL A 386 -15.42 5.31 9.25
N ALA A 387 -16.74 5.52 9.22
CA ALA A 387 -17.32 6.82 8.97
C ALA A 387 -17.22 7.62 10.27
N SER A 388 -16.24 8.52 10.36
CA SER A 388 -16.17 9.49 11.46
C SER A 388 -17.20 10.59 11.25
N GLU A 389 -18.45 10.33 11.65
CA GLU A 389 -19.38 11.39 12.05
C GLU A 389 -19.42 11.43 13.58
N GLY A 390 -19.13 12.59 14.18
CA GLY A 390 -19.41 12.84 15.60
C GLY A 390 -18.34 13.63 16.36
N GLU A 391 -18.67 14.91 16.55
CA GLU A 391 -18.15 15.88 17.52
C GLU A 391 -17.49 15.32 18.80
N GLY A 392 -16.26 15.78 19.04
CA GLY A 392 -15.77 16.28 20.33
C GLY A 392 -15.63 15.31 21.52
N ALA A 393 -14.46 14.67 21.62
CA ALA A 393 -13.63 14.73 22.85
C ALA A 393 -12.20 14.22 22.59
N ALA A 394 -11.24 15.12 22.80
CA ALA A 394 -9.86 14.98 23.26
C ALA A 394 -9.03 13.70 22.97
N ASN A 395 -7.89 13.99 22.31
CA ASN A 395 -6.58 13.31 22.31
C ASN A 395 -6.27 12.39 21.12
N ASP A 396 -5.03 12.57 20.66
CA ASP A 396 -4.18 11.73 19.80
C ASP A 396 -4.25 11.85 18.27
N ASP A 397 -3.05 12.16 17.74
CA ASP A 397 -2.50 12.05 16.39
C ASP A 397 -3.18 12.76 15.20
N GLY A 398 -2.51 13.82 14.74
CA GLY A 398 -2.83 14.47 13.48
C GLY A 398 -2.62 13.52 12.28
N PRO A 399 -3.50 13.56 11.26
CA PRO A 399 -3.85 12.39 10.43
C PRO A 399 -2.85 12.11 9.32
N ASP A 400 -1.89 11.17 9.45
CA ASP A 400 -0.88 10.65 8.48
C ASP A 400 -0.85 11.27 7.05
N ASP A 401 -0.38 10.61 6.01
CA ASP A 401 -0.88 10.90 4.66
C ASP A 401 -1.50 9.56 4.29
N PRO A 402 -2.74 9.52 3.77
CA PRO A 402 -3.37 8.23 3.48
C PRO A 402 -2.48 7.44 2.53
N ASP A 403 -2.28 6.16 2.86
CA ASP A 403 -1.63 5.18 2.00
C ASP A 403 -2.22 5.28 0.59
N ASP A 404 -1.44 5.11 -0.49
CA ASP A 404 -1.94 5.18 -1.89
C ASP A 404 -3.02 4.10 -2.22
N ASN A 405 -3.34 3.25 -1.23
CA ASN A 405 -4.41 2.25 -1.24
C ASN A 405 -5.72 2.74 -0.57
N VAL A 406 -5.70 3.86 0.15
CA VAL A 406 -6.90 4.49 0.72
C VAL A 406 -7.38 5.54 -0.28
N VAL A 407 -8.14 5.08 -1.27
CA VAL A 407 -8.93 5.99 -2.11
C VAL A 407 -9.92 6.67 -1.16
N ALA A 408 -9.73 7.95 -0.86
CA ALA A 408 -10.80 8.75 -0.28
C ALA A 408 -12.02 8.50 -1.16
N LEU A 409 -13.11 7.97 -0.60
CA LEU A 409 -14.30 7.57 -1.37
C LEU A 409 -15.22 8.80 -1.44
N PRO A 410 -15.10 9.71 -2.44
CA PRO A 410 -15.91 10.93 -2.49
C PRO A 410 -17.42 10.64 -2.55
N TRP A 411 -17.80 9.43 -2.95
CA TRP A 411 -19.18 8.95 -2.96
C TRP A 411 -19.66 8.40 -1.60
N ALA A 412 -18.77 8.06 -0.65
CA ALA A 412 -19.18 7.46 0.63
C ALA A 412 -20.11 8.41 1.43
N ALA A 413 -19.83 9.71 1.42
CA ALA A 413 -20.71 10.75 2.01
C ALA A 413 -22.05 10.96 1.26
N ARG A 414 -22.21 10.30 0.10
CA ARG A 414 -23.41 10.37 -0.75
C ARG A 414 -24.19 9.06 -0.76
N ARG A 415 -23.71 8.03 -0.05
CA ARG A 415 -24.38 6.74 0.07
C ARG A 415 -25.79 6.91 0.65
N GLY A 416 -26.76 6.22 0.05
CA GLY A 416 -28.18 6.33 0.42
C GLY A 416 -28.88 7.61 -0.04
N LYS A 417 -28.17 8.58 -0.65
CA LYS A 417 -28.79 9.74 -1.28
C LYS A 417 -29.29 9.37 -2.68
N THR A 418 -30.43 9.92 -3.06
CA THR A 418 -30.98 9.74 -4.41
C THR A 418 -30.01 10.29 -5.46
N ASN A 419 -29.61 9.45 -6.41
CA ASN A 419 -28.73 9.85 -7.50
C ASN A 419 -29.50 10.72 -8.53
N PRO A 420 -29.18 12.02 -8.66
CA PRO A 420 -29.94 12.93 -9.52
C PRO A 420 -29.79 12.59 -11.01
N HIS A 421 -28.72 11.90 -11.39
CA HIS A 421 -28.44 11.54 -12.78
C HIS A 421 -29.39 10.46 -13.31
N VAL A 422 -30.03 9.68 -12.42
CA VAL A 422 -31.07 8.72 -12.81
C VAL A 422 -32.26 9.44 -13.44
N GLN A 423 -32.77 10.48 -12.76
CA GLN A 423 -33.90 11.26 -13.27
C GLN A 423 -33.54 12.06 -14.52
N ARG A 424 -32.31 12.60 -14.59
CA ARG A 424 -31.82 13.31 -15.78
C ARG A 424 -31.72 12.37 -16.98
N PHE A 425 -31.18 11.17 -16.79
CA PHE A 425 -31.14 10.13 -17.82
C PHE A 425 -32.55 9.81 -18.31
N VAL A 426 -33.49 9.49 -17.41
CA VAL A 426 -34.87 9.14 -17.79
C VAL A 426 -35.54 10.27 -18.56
N SER A 427 -35.38 11.53 -18.11
CA SER A 427 -35.94 12.70 -18.77
C SER A 427 -35.38 12.90 -20.18
N LEU A 428 -34.05 12.85 -20.33
CA LEU A 428 -33.38 12.97 -21.62
C LEU A 428 -33.72 11.80 -22.54
N PHE A 429 -33.79 10.59 -22.00
CA PHE A 429 -34.16 9.38 -22.72
C PHE A 429 -35.55 9.55 -23.32
N ASN A 430 -36.55 9.95 -22.53
CA ASN A 430 -37.92 10.16 -22.99
C ASN A 430 -38.04 11.26 -24.05
N GLN A 431 -37.12 12.23 -24.08
CA GLN A 431 -37.03 13.25 -25.14
C GLN A 431 -36.32 12.77 -26.40
N THR A 432 -35.52 11.70 -26.30
CA THR A 432 -34.76 11.14 -27.42
C THR A 432 -35.64 10.19 -28.22
N ALA A 433 -35.86 10.52 -29.49
CA ALA A 433 -36.71 9.77 -30.43
C ALA A 433 -38.04 9.33 -29.78
N PRO A 434 -38.91 10.27 -29.34
CA PRO A 434 -40.07 9.97 -28.52
C PRO A 434 -41.08 9.03 -29.21
N ASP A 435 -41.16 9.10 -30.54
CA ASP A 435 -42.08 8.30 -31.36
C ASP A 435 -41.56 6.87 -31.63
N ALA A 436 -40.31 6.58 -31.27
CA ALA A 436 -39.71 5.26 -31.46
C ALA A 436 -40.04 4.30 -30.31
N ASN A 437 -39.94 3.00 -30.59
CA ASN A 437 -40.10 1.97 -29.57
C ASN A 437 -39.04 2.17 -28.45
N ARG A 438 -39.50 2.34 -27.21
CA ARG A 438 -38.61 2.67 -26.08
C ARG A 438 -37.54 1.61 -25.82
N TRP A 439 -37.87 0.32 -25.95
CA TRP A 439 -36.88 -0.75 -25.87
C TRP A 439 -35.81 -0.61 -26.96
N GLN A 440 -36.22 -0.30 -28.20
CA GLN A 440 -35.30 -0.13 -29.33
C GLN A 440 -34.32 1.03 -29.08
N VAL A 441 -34.82 2.17 -28.60
CA VAL A 441 -34.00 3.34 -28.23
C VAL A 441 -32.99 2.98 -27.16
N PHE A 442 -33.42 2.28 -26.11
CA PHE A 442 -32.53 1.87 -25.03
C PHE A 442 -31.48 0.85 -25.49
N SER A 443 -31.90 -0.15 -26.28
CA SER A 443 -31.01 -1.16 -26.83
C SER A 443 -29.97 -0.54 -27.76
N ASP A 444 -30.38 0.37 -28.65
CA ASP A 444 -29.46 1.05 -29.56
C ASP A 444 -28.50 1.97 -28.80
N PHE A 445 -28.96 2.68 -27.76
CA PHE A 445 -28.10 3.42 -26.84
C PHE A 445 -27.02 2.51 -26.22
N VAL A 446 -27.41 1.37 -25.64
CA VAL A 446 -26.49 0.43 -24.99
C VAL A 446 -25.46 -0.10 -26.01
N HIS A 447 -25.89 -0.51 -27.20
CA HIS A 447 -24.97 -0.99 -28.24
C HIS A 447 -24.02 0.10 -28.69
N MET A 448 -24.53 1.31 -28.97
CA MET A 448 -23.71 2.44 -29.40
C MET A 448 -22.66 2.82 -28.33
N ALA A 449 -23.07 2.91 -27.07
CA ALA A 449 -22.18 3.19 -25.96
C ALA A 449 -21.10 2.09 -25.81
N ALA A 450 -21.48 0.82 -25.81
CA ALA A 450 -20.54 -0.30 -25.71
C ALA A 450 -19.56 -0.34 -26.89
N CYS A 451 -20.04 -0.15 -28.13
CA CYS A 451 -19.18 -0.08 -29.32
C CYS A 451 -18.18 1.08 -29.22
N SER A 452 -18.63 2.27 -28.80
CA SER A 452 -17.75 3.44 -28.68
C SER A 452 -16.61 3.23 -27.67
N LEU A 453 -16.89 2.58 -26.54
CA LEU A 453 -15.89 2.24 -25.51
C LEU A 453 -14.95 1.13 -25.99
N TYR A 454 -15.48 0.11 -26.67
CA TYR A 454 -14.70 -1.03 -27.17
C TYR A 454 -13.74 -0.62 -28.30
N ASN A 455 -14.24 0.12 -29.29
CA ASN A 455 -13.47 0.53 -30.47
C ASN A 455 -12.46 1.64 -30.18
N ALA A 456 -12.58 2.36 -29.06
CA ALA A 456 -11.54 3.26 -28.59
C ALA A 456 -10.17 2.56 -28.46
N ILE A 457 -10.16 1.24 -28.27
CA ILE A 457 -8.94 0.43 -28.14
C ILE A 457 -8.78 -0.58 -29.28
N HIS A 458 -9.84 -1.32 -29.62
CA HIS A 458 -9.73 -2.48 -30.51
C HIS A 458 -9.80 -2.15 -31.99
N ARG A 459 -10.44 -1.03 -32.36
CA ARG A 459 -10.66 -0.60 -33.76
C ARG A 459 -11.24 -1.71 -34.64
N ASP A 460 -12.27 -2.39 -34.17
CA ASP A 460 -12.91 -3.52 -34.87
C ASP A 460 -14.00 -3.02 -35.83
N GLU A 461 -13.86 -3.36 -37.12
CA GLU A 461 -14.78 -2.93 -38.18
C GLU A 461 -16.22 -3.43 -37.96
N ALA A 462 -16.43 -4.58 -37.32
CA ALA A 462 -17.77 -5.12 -37.09
C ALA A 462 -18.55 -4.31 -36.04
N TYR A 463 -17.87 -3.86 -34.98
CA TYR A 463 -18.47 -2.98 -33.97
C TYR A 463 -18.66 -1.56 -34.50
N GLU A 464 -17.77 -1.10 -35.37
CA GLU A 464 -17.93 0.19 -36.06
C GLU A 464 -19.18 0.15 -36.96
N ALA A 465 -19.35 -0.93 -37.72
CA ALA A 465 -20.51 -1.13 -38.58
C ALA A 465 -21.83 -1.23 -37.78
N ASP A 466 -21.86 -1.95 -36.65
CA ASP A 466 -23.04 -2.02 -35.76
C ASP A 466 -23.40 -0.64 -35.19
N TYR A 467 -22.41 0.13 -34.73
CA TYR A 467 -22.60 1.52 -34.29
C TYR A 467 -23.22 2.37 -35.41
N MET A 468 -22.61 2.35 -36.60
CA MET A 468 -23.04 3.15 -37.74
C MET A 468 -24.44 2.75 -38.23
N GLN A 469 -24.78 1.46 -38.19
CA GLN A 469 -26.11 0.98 -38.56
C GLN A 469 -27.20 1.47 -37.60
N ARG A 470 -26.90 1.55 -36.30
CA ARG A 470 -27.86 1.98 -35.27
C ARG A 470 -28.03 3.49 -35.25
N VAL A 471 -26.92 4.24 -35.26
CA VAL A 471 -26.97 5.71 -35.23
C VAL A 471 -27.70 6.28 -36.44
N ALA A 472 -27.64 5.61 -37.60
CA ALA A 472 -28.35 6.01 -38.82
C ALA A 472 -29.88 6.01 -38.70
N ARG A 473 -30.45 5.38 -37.66
CA ARG A 473 -31.90 5.40 -37.38
C ARG A 473 -32.36 6.70 -36.73
N TYR A 474 -31.43 7.51 -36.23
CA TYR A 474 -31.71 8.67 -35.41
C TYR A 474 -31.39 9.96 -36.16
N SER A 475 -32.11 11.02 -35.82
CA SER A 475 -31.76 12.38 -36.25
C SER A 475 -30.39 12.77 -35.68
N ALA A 476 -29.73 13.79 -36.24
CA ALA A 476 -28.47 14.28 -35.70
C ALA A 476 -28.60 14.76 -34.23
N GLU A 477 -29.75 15.33 -33.88
CA GLU A 477 -30.06 15.77 -32.51
C GLU A 477 -30.25 14.56 -31.57
N ASP A 478 -31.01 13.56 -31.99
CA ASP A 478 -31.22 12.35 -31.18
C ASP A 478 -29.93 11.55 -31.02
N ALA A 479 -29.10 11.46 -32.07
CA ALA A 479 -27.77 10.87 -31.99
C ALA A 479 -26.87 11.62 -30.99
N HIS A 480 -26.95 12.95 -30.95
CA HIS A 480 -26.26 13.74 -29.92
C HIS A 480 -26.82 13.48 -28.52
N ASN A 481 -28.14 13.32 -28.39
CA ASN A 481 -28.76 12.94 -27.12
C ASN A 481 -28.30 11.55 -26.64
N MET A 482 -28.04 10.58 -27.54
CA MET A 482 -27.42 9.29 -27.16
C MET A 482 -26.05 9.48 -26.50
N SER A 483 -25.21 10.41 -26.99
CA SER A 483 -23.94 10.74 -26.34
C SER A 483 -24.14 11.41 -24.98
N ARG A 484 -25.16 12.27 -24.85
CA ARG A 484 -25.51 12.91 -23.57
C ARG A 484 -26.06 11.90 -22.55
N LEU A 485 -26.79 10.87 -23.00
CA LEU A 485 -27.20 9.75 -22.15
C LEU A 485 -25.98 9.02 -21.56
N LEU A 486 -24.95 8.77 -22.37
CA LEU A 486 -23.70 8.19 -21.88
C LEU A 486 -23.00 9.09 -20.86
N ALA A 487 -23.03 10.41 -21.05
CA ALA A 487 -22.52 11.36 -20.06
C ALA A 487 -23.28 11.27 -18.72
N GLU A 488 -24.59 11.09 -18.72
CA GLU A 488 -25.37 10.88 -17.49
C GLU A 488 -25.03 9.53 -16.81
N VAL A 489 -24.67 8.48 -17.58
CA VAL A 489 -24.16 7.21 -17.00
C VAL A 489 -22.83 7.45 -16.28
N ILE A 490 -21.89 8.17 -16.91
CA ILE A 490 -20.58 8.49 -16.30
C ILE A 490 -20.78 9.26 -14.99
N GLN A 491 -21.57 10.34 -15.04
CA GLN A 491 -21.85 11.16 -13.87
C GLN A 491 -22.63 10.39 -12.79
N GLY A 492 -23.52 9.51 -13.20
CA GLY A 492 -24.27 8.61 -12.32
C GLY A 492 -23.36 7.68 -11.53
N LEU A 493 -22.42 7.01 -12.21
CA LEU A 493 -21.44 6.10 -11.58
C LEU A 493 -20.44 6.86 -10.69
N GLU A 494 -20.02 8.07 -11.09
CA GLU A 494 -19.13 8.92 -10.29
C GLU A 494 -19.83 9.45 -9.02
N PHE A 495 -21.14 9.70 -9.07
CA PHE A 495 -21.91 10.13 -7.91
C PHE A 495 -21.95 9.05 -6.81
N CYS A 496 -22.22 7.80 -7.19
CA CYS A 496 -22.16 6.62 -6.32
C CYS A 496 -22.07 5.36 -7.19
N PRO A 497 -21.11 4.44 -6.92
CA PRO A 497 -21.04 3.16 -7.61
C PRO A 497 -22.28 2.35 -7.21
N THR A 498 -23.23 2.26 -8.13
CA THR A 498 -24.45 1.46 -7.98
C THR A 498 -24.75 0.85 -9.33
N ASP A 499 -25.65 -0.15 -9.38
CA ASP A 499 -26.14 -0.67 -10.66
C ASP A 499 -27.03 0.37 -11.36
N PHE A 500 -26.41 1.37 -11.98
CA PHE A 500 -27.06 2.53 -12.58
C PHE A 500 -27.89 2.12 -13.80
N LEU A 501 -27.30 1.35 -14.72
CA LEU A 501 -28.03 0.91 -15.92
C LEU A 501 -29.11 -0.12 -15.59
N GLY A 502 -28.89 -1.02 -14.62
CA GLY A 502 -29.93 -1.92 -14.14
C GLY A 502 -31.09 -1.18 -13.48
N GLN A 503 -30.82 -0.16 -12.66
CA GLN A 503 -31.86 0.72 -12.10
C GLN A 503 -32.64 1.46 -13.18
N ILE A 504 -31.96 2.02 -14.18
CA ILE A 504 -32.63 2.69 -15.31
C ILE A 504 -33.53 1.71 -16.07
N PHE A 505 -33.02 0.52 -16.37
CA PHE A 505 -33.78 -0.51 -17.08
C PHE A 505 -35.06 -0.90 -16.33
N MET A 506 -34.96 -1.06 -15.00
CA MET A 506 -36.11 -1.35 -14.14
C MET A 506 -37.09 -0.17 -14.05
N ASN A 507 -36.58 1.06 -13.85
CA ASN A 507 -37.41 2.27 -13.75
C ASN A 507 -38.19 2.58 -15.03
N LEU A 508 -37.62 2.24 -16.18
CA LEU A 508 -38.26 2.40 -17.49
C LEU A 508 -39.17 1.21 -17.84
N GLU A 509 -39.28 0.21 -16.97
CA GLU A 509 -40.09 -1.01 -17.15
C GLU A 509 -39.81 -1.70 -18.50
N LEU A 510 -38.56 -1.67 -18.95
CA LEU A 510 -38.14 -2.21 -20.26
C LEU A 510 -38.00 -3.75 -20.25
N GLY A 511 -38.09 -4.36 -19.07
CA GLY A 511 -38.04 -5.79 -18.87
C GLY A 511 -39.30 -6.49 -19.39
N ASN A 512 -39.13 -7.70 -19.91
CA ASN A 512 -40.26 -8.50 -20.37
C ASN A 512 -40.86 -9.27 -19.18
N ALA A 513 -42.01 -8.84 -18.66
CA ALA A 513 -42.67 -9.44 -17.48
C ALA A 513 -42.95 -10.96 -17.62
N ARG A 514 -43.02 -11.49 -18.84
CA ARG A 514 -43.17 -12.93 -19.12
C ARG A 514 -41.86 -13.74 -19.03
N HIS A 515 -40.70 -13.09 -19.11
CA HIS A 515 -39.38 -13.71 -19.05
C HIS A 515 -38.67 -13.52 -17.69
N GLY A 516 -39.29 -12.80 -16.75
CA GLY A 516 -38.80 -12.72 -15.36
C GLY A 516 -37.43 -12.05 -15.19
N GLN A 517 -37.03 -11.15 -16.10
CA GLN A 517 -35.81 -10.35 -15.94
C GLN A 517 -35.97 -9.33 -14.82
N TYR A 518 -35.69 -9.76 -13.59
CA TYR A 518 -35.52 -8.89 -12.44
C TYR A 518 -34.05 -8.87 -12.08
N PHE A 519 -33.45 -7.67 -12.06
CA PHE A 519 -32.10 -7.53 -11.55
C PHE A 519 -32.11 -7.60 -10.03
N THR A 520 -31.10 -8.26 -9.47
CA THR A 520 -30.94 -8.38 -8.03
C THR A 520 -30.85 -6.98 -7.40
N PRO A 521 -31.69 -6.64 -6.41
CA PRO A 521 -31.64 -5.35 -5.75
C PRO A 521 -30.23 -5.04 -5.24
N TYR A 522 -29.77 -3.81 -5.44
CA TYR A 522 -28.37 -3.46 -5.20
C TYR A 522 -27.91 -3.69 -3.76
N ASN A 523 -28.79 -3.46 -2.78
CA ASN A 523 -28.52 -3.75 -1.36
C ASN A 523 -28.29 -5.24 -1.07
N VAL A 524 -28.95 -6.13 -1.82
CA VAL A 524 -28.71 -7.58 -1.74
C VAL A 524 -27.36 -7.91 -2.35
N CYS A 525 -27.05 -7.36 -3.55
CA CYS A 525 -25.73 -7.50 -4.17
C CYS A 525 -24.61 -7.06 -3.22
N TYR A 526 -24.76 -5.90 -2.59
CA TYR A 526 -23.80 -5.35 -1.63
C TYR A 526 -23.60 -6.23 -0.39
N THR A 527 -24.69 -6.72 0.19
CA THR A 527 -24.63 -7.64 1.34
C THR A 527 -23.90 -8.93 0.96
N MET A 528 -24.28 -9.55 -0.16
CA MET A 528 -23.63 -10.77 -0.67
C MET A 528 -22.16 -10.56 -0.99
N SER A 529 -21.82 -9.39 -1.54
CA SER A 529 -20.44 -9.01 -1.85
C SER A 529 -19.57 -8.96 -0.59
N ARG A 530 -20.05 -8.31 0.47
CA ARG A 530 -19.33 -8.24 1.76
C ARG A 530 -19.17 -9.59 2.43
N MET A 531 -20.18 -10.45 2.34
CA MET A 531 -20.07 -11.82 2.85
C MET A 531 -19.04 -12.62 2.06
N THR A 532 -19.09 -12.56 0.73
CA THR A 532 -18.20 -13.33 -0.16
C THR A 532 -16.75 -12.89 -0.05
N LEU A 533 -16.52 -11.59 0.12
CA LEU A 533 -15.17 -11.01 0.16
C LEU A 533 -14.50 -11.09 1.54
N SER A 534 -15.27 -11.32 2.61
CA SER A 534 -14.77 -11.38 4.00
C SER A 534 -13.53 -12.28 4.17
N ASP A 535 -13.60 -13.50 3.66
CA ASP A 535 -12.51 -14.47 3.76
C ASP A 535 -11.58 -14.47 2.53
N ARG A 536 -12.00 -13.82 1.43
CA ARG A 536 -11.29 -13.84 0.14
C ARG A 536 -10.31 -12.69 -0.03
N LEU A 537 -10.50 -11.55 0.64
CA LEU A 537 -9.54 -10.46 0.57
C LEU A 537 -8.26 -10.74 1.35
N SER A 538 -8.28 -11.71 2.27
CA SER A 538 -7.10 -12.19 2.98
C SER A 538 -6.00 -12.69 2.05
N VAL A 539 -6.34 -13.26 0.88
CA VAL A 539 -5.36 -13.68 -0.15
C VAL A 539 -4.65 -12.50 -0.81
N LEU A 540 -5.29 -11.32 -0.82
CA LEU A 540 -4.69 -10.07 -1.30
C LEU A 540 -3.81 -9.45 -0.21
N THR A 541 -4.27 -9.45 1.05
CA THR A 541 -3.49 -8.92 2.20
C THR A 541 -2.24 -9.74 2.46
N SER A 542 -2.34 -11.06 2.32
CA SER A 542 -1.20 -11.99 2.47
C SER A 542 -0.23 -11.95 1.30
N GLY A 543 -0.64 -11.38 0.16
CA GLY A 543 0.13 -11.39 -1.09
C GLY A 543 0.20 -12.77 -1.75
N GLU A 544 -0.63 -13.73 -1.33
CA GLU A 544 -0.78 -15.02 -2.01
C GLU A 544 -1.19 -14.81 -3.46
N ARG A 545 -2.08 -13.85 -3.70
CA ARG A 545 -2.50 -13.43 -5.04
C ARG A 545 -2.41 -11.92 -5.18
N ASP A 546 -1.95 -11.48 -6.35
CA ASP A 546 -1.93 -10.06 -6.71
C ASP A 546 -3.33 -9.50 -6.98
N PHE A 547 -4.29 -10.39 -7.29
CA PHE A 547 -5.68 -10.06 -7.57
C PHE A 547 -6.60 -11.27 -7.31
N ILE A 548 -7.87 -11.00 -7.04
CA ILE A 548 -8.91 -12.03 -7.03
C ILE A 548 -9.55 -12.15 -8.41
N THR A 549 -9.97 -13.36 -8.74
CA THR A 549 -10.83 -13.61 -9.91
C THR A 549 -12.26 -13.74 -9.46
N VAL A 550 -13.15 -13.02 -10.13
CA VAL A 550 -14.59 -13.05 -9.86
C VAL A 550 -15.29 -13.55 -11.11
N SER A 551 -16.23 -14.47 -10.94
CA SER A 551 -17.04 -14.99 -12.03
C SER A 551 -18.51 -14.76 -11.72
N ASP A 552 -19.24 -14.14 -12.63
CA ASP A 552 -20.69 -14.02 -12.57
C ASP A 552 -21.31 -14.62 -13.84
N PRO A 553 -21.83 -15.87 -13.76
CA PRO A 553 -22.33 -16.61 -14.92
C PRO A 553 -23.73 -16.17 -15.38
N ALA A 554 -24.37 -15.23 -14.68
CA ALA A 554 -25.67 -14.66 -15.06
C ALA A 554 -25.70 -13.19 -14.63
N CYS A 555 -24.78 -12.40 -15.18
CA CYS A 555 -24.38 -11.13 -14.58
C CYS A 555 -25.40 -10.00 -14.69
N GLY A 556 -26.41 -10.13 -15.55
CA GLY A 556 -27.36 -9.06 -15.85
C GLY A 556 -26.64 -7.79 -16.27
N ALA A 557 -27.02 -6.65 -15.68
CA ALA A 557 -26.34 -5.38 -15.87
C ALA A 557 -24.99 -5.27 -15.11
N GLY A 558 -24.57 -6.29 -14.36
CA GLY A 558 -23.32 -6.31 -13.61
C GLY A 558 -23.40 -5.82 -12.17
N GLY A 559 -24.61 -5.68 -11.60
CA GLY A 559 -24.83 -5.11 -10.27
C GLY A 559 -24.07 -5.83 -9.14
N MET A 560 -23.88 -7.16 -9.22
CA MET A 560 -23.07 -7.92 -8.26
C MET A 560 -21.60 -7.49 -8.31
N ILE A 561 -21.03 -7.34 -9.51
CA ILE A 561 -19.64 -6.94 -9.69
C ILE A 561 -19.41 -5.49 -9.25
N VAL A 562 -20.36 -4.59 -9.56
CA VAL A 562 -20.31 -3.20 -9.09
C VAL A 562 -20.31 -3.16 -7.56
N ALA A 563 -21.13 -3.98 -6.91
CA ALA A 563 -21.18 -4.11 -5.46
C ALA A 563 -19.92 -4.75 -4.86
N MET A 564 -19.29 -5.72 -5.53
CA MET A 564 -18.01 -6.28 -5.12
C MET A 564 -16.89 -5.25 -5.23
N ALA A 565 -16.85 -4.46 -6.30
CA ALA A 565 -15.90 -3.36 -6.44
C ALA A 565 -16.09 -2.31 -5.33
N GLU A 566 -17.33 -1.97 -4.99
CA GLU A 566 -17.65 -1.08 -3.87
C GLU A 566 -17.14 -1.64 -2.53
N ALA A 567 -17.45 -2.90 -2.23
CA ALA A 567 -17.01 -3.57 -1.00
C ALA A 567 -15.48 -3.70 -0.90
N MET A 568 -14.78 -3.92 -2.02
CA MET A 568 -13.32 -3.91 -2.07
C MET A 568 -12.74 -2.53 -1.74
N LEU A 569 -13.30 -1.47 -2.34
CA LEU A 569 -12.89 -0.09 -2.09
C LEU A 569 -13.08 0.30 -0.62
N GLU A 570 -14.19 -0.09 -0.01
CA GLU A 570 -14.43 0.13 1.43
C GLU A 570 -13.44 -0.62 2.33
N ALA A 571 -12.97 -1.78 1.89
CA ALA A 571 -11.97 -2.58 2.56
C ALA A 571 -10.53 -2.09 2.31
N GLY A 572 -10.34 -1.01 1.55
CA GLY A 572 -9.02 -0.45 1.23
C GLY A 572 -8.28 -1.15 0.09
N PHE A 573 -8.99 -1.95 -0.72
CA PHE A 573 -8.42 -2.60 -1.90
C PHE A 573 -8.85 -1.89 -3.18
N ASN A 574 -7.94 -1.82 -4.15
CA ASN A 574 -8.22 -1.19 -5.43
C ASN A 574 -8.71 -2.25 -6.44
N PRO A 575 -10.01 -2.33 -6.75
CA PRO A 575 -10.55 -3.33 -7.67
C PRO A 575 -10.01 -3.16 -9.10
N GLN A 576 -9.55 -1.98 -9.51
CA GLN A 576 -8.97 -1.76 -10.84
C GLN A 576 -7.62 -2.48 -11.01
N LYS A 577 -6.93 -2.78 -9.90
CA LYS A 577 -5.61 -3.44 -9.88
C LYS A 577 -5.65 -4.86 -9.32
N GLN A 578 -6.65 -5.15 -8.49
CA GLN A 578 -6.70 -6.33 -7.63
C GLN A 578 -7.97 -7.18 -7.85
N MET A 579 -8.80 -6.86 -8.85
CA MET A 579 -9.93 -7.70 -9.26
C MET A 579 -9.93 -7.90 -10.77
N MET A 580 -10.00 -9.16 -11.21
CA MET A 580 -10.33 -9.50 -12.60
C MET A 580 -11.68 -10.20 -12.62
N VAL A 581 -12.57 -9.74 -13.48
CA VAL A 581 -13.93 -10.27 -13.61
C VAL A 581 -14.17 -11.00 -14.93
N TYR A 582 -14.79 -12.18 -14.86
CA TYR A 582 -15.40 -12.85 -16.00
C TYR A 582 -16.92 -12.89 -15.84
N CYS A 583 -17.64 -12.26 -16.75
CA CYS A 583 -19.10 -12.16 -16.70
C CYS A 583 -19.71 -12.86 -17.90
N VAL A 584 -20.84 -13.53 -17.70
CA VAL A 584 -21.65 -14.11 -18.79
C VAL A 584 -23.11 -13.73 -18.58
N ASP A 585 -23.79 -13.33 -19.64
CA ASP A 585 -25.25 -13.26 -19.67
C ASP A 585 -25.80 -13.81 -20.99
N ILE A 586 -27.01 -14.38 -20.94
CA ILE A 586 -27.70 -14.88 -22.13
C ILE A 586 -28.28 -13.75 -22.97
N ASP A 587 -28.63 -12.62 -22.33
CA ASP A 587 -29.14 -11.42 -22.98
C ASP A 587 -27.99 -10.49 -23.41
N PRO A 588 -27.85 -10.20 -24.72
CA PRO A 588 -26.80 -9.31 -25.22
C PRO A 588 -26.90 -7.87 -24.69
N VAL A 589 -28.10 -7.35 -24.46
CA VAL A 589 -28.29 -5.99 -23.93
C VAL A 589 -27.84 -5.95 -22.47
N ALA A 590 -28.20 -6.95 -21.67
CA ALA A 590 -27.74 -7.06 -20.29
C ALA A 590 -26.20 -7.15 -20.21
N ALA A 591 -25.60 -8.04 -20.98
CA ALA A 591 -24.15 -8.18 -21.08
C ALA A 591 -23.47 -6.85 -21.49
N MET A 592 -24.03 -6.11 -22.45
CA MET A 592 -23.47 -4.81 -22.85
C MET A 592 -23.66 -3.71 -21.79
N MET A 593 -24.76 -3.71 -21.02
CA MET A 593 -24.90 -2.83 -19.85
C MET A 593 -23.80 -3.12 -18.82
N CYS A 594 -23.55 -4.41 -18.53
CA CYS A 594 -22.45 -4.84 -17.67
C CYS A 594 -21.10 -4.34 -18.22
N TYR A 595 -20.84 -4.54 -19.52
CA TYR A 595 -19.62 -4.06 -20.17
C TYR A 595 -19.41 -2.55 -20.01
N ILE A 596 -20.45 -1.73 -20.20
CA ILE A 596 -20.35 -0.26 -20.07
C ILE A 596 -20.00 0.12 -18.63
N GLN A 597 -20.73 -0.39 -17.64
CA GLN A 597 -20.51 -0.03 -16.24
C GLN A 597 -19.09 -0.41 -15.79
N LEU A 598 -18.65 -1.63 -16.10
CA LEU A 598 -17.30 -2.10 -15.74
C LEU A 598 -16.20 -1.31 -16.48
N SER A 599 -16.42 -0.97 -17.75
CA SER A 599 -15.47 -0.16 -18.52
C SER A 599 -15.29 1.24 -17.93
N LEU A 600 -16.40 1.91 -17.58
CA LEU A 600 -16.38 3.26 -17.01
C LEU A 600 -15.81 3.30 -15.58
N MET A 601 -16.04 2.24 -14.79
CA MET A 601 -15.46 2.09 -13.45
C MET A 601 -13.97 1.69 -13.48
N GLY A 602 -13.41 1.42 -14.66
CA GLY A 602 -12.04 0.97 -14.81
C GLY A 602 -11.80 -0.46 -14.30
N ILE A 603 -12.82 -1.31 -14.31
CA ILE A 603 -12.71 -2.70 -13.85
C ILE A 603 -12.15 -3.58 -14.97
N PRO A 604 -11.05 -4.32 -14.73
CA PRO A 604 -10.54 -5.33 -15.66
C PRO A 604 -11.54 -6.49 -15.77
N ALA A 605 -12.17 -6.63 -16.94
CA ALA A 605 -13.17 -7.67 -17.13
C ALA A 605 -13.21 -8.19 -18.57
N ILE A 606 -13.69 -9.44 -18.71
CA ILE A 606 -14.22 -9.98 -19.95
C ILE A 606 -15.72 -10.20 -19.73
N VAL A 607 -16.54 -9.59 -20.57
CA VAL A 607 -18.00 -9.74 -20.53
C VAL A 607 -18.46 -10.49 -21.77
N ALA A 608 -19.11 -11.62 -21.56
CA ALA A 608 -19.52 -12.53 -22.61
C ALA A 608 -21.04 -12.57 -22.76
N THR A 609 -21.51 -12.69 -24.00
CA THR A 609 -22.89 -13.08 -24.30
C THR A 609 -22.91 -14.56 -24.62
N GLY A 610 -23.64 -15.36 -23.85
CA GLY A 610 -23.64 -16.81 -24.00
C GLY A 610 -24.54 -17.53 -23.01
N ASN A 611 -24.66 -18.84 -23.18
CA ASN A 611 -25.36 -19.68 -22.22
C ASN A 611 -24.33 -20.37 -21.32
N SER A 612 -24.29 -19.96 -20.05
CA SER A 612 -23.35 -20.48 -19.04
C SER A 612 -23.59 -21.95 -18.68
N LEU A 613 -24.83 -22.45 -18.80
CA LEU A 613 -25.14 -23.86 -18.55
C LEU A 613 -24.60 -24.77 -19.66
N THR A 614 -24.64 -24.31 -20.91
CA THR A 614 -24.09 -25.06 -22.06
C THR A 614 -22.66 -24.68 -22.40
N VAL A 615 -22.09 -23.67 -21.73
CA VAL A 615 -20.79 -23.05 -22.02
C VAL A 615 -20.69 -22.55 -23.47
N ALA A 616 -21.85 -22.25 -24.10
CA ALA A 616 -21.90 -21.80 -25.48
C ALA A 616 -21.77 -20.28 -25.51
N ILE A 617 -20.54 -19.80 -25.70
CA ILE A 617 -20.23 -18.37 -25.79
C ILE A 617 -20.38 -17.91 -27.23
N LYS A 618 -21.18 -16.85 -27.45
CA LYS A 618 -21.42 -16.25 -28.77
C LYS A 618 -20.50 -15.07 -29.05
N ARG A 619 -20.15 -14.30 -28.01
CA ARG A 619 -19.37 -13.07 -28.11
C ARG A 619 -18.69 -12.80 -26.78
N GLU A 620 -17.48 -12.24 -26.82
CA GLU A 620 -16.74 -11.73 -25.66
C GLU A 620 -16.28 -10.29 -25.93
N MET A 621 -16.31 -9.46 -24.90
CA MET A 621 -15.83 -8.08 -24.93
C MET A 621 -14.91 -7.85 -23.74
N ALA A 622 -13.63 -7.57 -24.02
CA ALA A 622 -12.66 -7.17 -23.01
C ALA A 622 -12.79 -5.68 -22.71
N THR A 623 -12.85 -5.31 -21.42
CA THR A 623 -12.92 -3.90 -21.02
C THR A 623 -11.61 -3.19 -21.35
N PRO A 624 -11.64 -1.85 -21.52
CA PRO A 624 -10.43 -1.05 -21.71
C PRO A 624 -9.32 -1.35 -20.69
N MET A 625 -9.68 -1.46 -19.42
CA MET A 625 -8.71 -1.72 -18.35
C MET A 625 -8.11 -3.13 -18.46
N PHE A 626 -8.87 -4.13 -18.93
CA PHE A 626 -8.34 -5.47 -19.15
C PHE A 626 -7.19 -5.45 -20.19
N VAL A 627 -7.39 -4.72 -21.29
CA VAL A 627 -6.39 -4.64 -22.37
C VAL A 627 -5.20 -3.76 -21.97
N LEU A 628 -5.47 -2.53 -21.52
CA LEU A 628 -4.42 -1.56 -21.16
C LEU A 628 -3.60 -2.01 -19.94
N GLY A 629 -4.20 -2.74 -19.00
CA GLY A 629 -3.52 -3.33 -17.85
C GLY A 629 -2.82 -4.66 -18.14
N HIS A 630 -2.75 -5.09 -19.40
CA HIS A 630 -2.11 -6.35 -19.83
C HIS A 630 -2.61 -7.59 -19.06
N TRP A 631 -3.91 -7.62 -18.73
CA TRP A 631 -4.48 -8.64 -17.84
C TRP A 631 -4.49 -10.04 -18.43
N HIS A 632 -4.44 -10.17 -19.76
CA HIS A 632 -4.26 -11.46 -20.41
C HIS A 632 -2.96 -12.16 -19.95
N HIS A 633 -1.86 -11.41 -19.85
CA HIS A 633 -0.59 -11.94 -19.36
C HIS A 633 -0.58 -12.15 -17.85
N ARG A 634 -1.16 -11.21 -17.07
CA ARG A 634 -1.26 -11.34 -15.60
C ARG A 634 -2.07 -12.59 -15.21
N TRP A 635 -3.19 -12.81 -15.88
CA TRP A 635 -4.03 -14.00 -15.69
C TRP A 635 -3.30 -15.30 -16.07
N GLN A 636 -2.57 -15.33 -17.19
CA GLN A 636 -1.82 -16.51 -17.61
C GLN A 636 -0.64 -16.83 -16.70
N ALA A 637 0.07 -15.81 -16.23
CA ALA A 637 1.18 -15.95 -15.30
C ALA A 637 0.69 -16.52 -13.96
N GLU A 638 -0.43 -16.01 -13.45
CA GLU A 638 -1.06 -16.50 -12.22
C GLU A 638 -1.53 -17.96 -12.34
N ARG A 639 -2.16 -18.33 -13.47
CA ARG A 639 -2.54 -19.74 -13.72
C ARG A 639 -1.34 -20.68 -13.83
N SER A 640 -0.24 -20.22 -14.43
CA SER A 640 1.00 -20.99 -14.52
C SER A 640 1.65 -21.17 -13.14
N ARG A 641 1.59 -20.13 -12.29
CA ARG A 641 2.08 -20.16 -10.90
C ARG A 641 1.30 -21.13 -10.02
N GLN A 642 0.01 -21.32 -10.28
CA GLN A 642 -0.85 -22.25 -9.53
C GLN A 642 -0.72 -23.71 -10.00
N ALA A 643 -0.22 -23.93 -11.22
CA ALA A 643 -0.01 -25.26 -11.78
C ALA A 643 1.39 -25.84 -11.51
N ALA A 644 2.32 -25.01 -11.05
CA ALA A 644 3.67 -25.36 -10.62
C ALA A 644 3.73 -25.49 -9.10
#